data_AF-A0A369S701-F1
#
_entry.id   AF-A0A369S701-F1
#
_cell.length_a   1.000
_cell.length_b   1.000
_cell.length_c   1.000
_cell.angle_alpha   90.00
_cell.angle_beta   90.00
_cell.angle_gamma   90.00
#
_symmetry.space_group_name_H-M   'P 1'
#
loop_
_entity.id
_entity.type
_entity.pdbx_description
1 polymer ?
#
loop_
_entity_poly.entity_id
_entity_poly.type
_entity_poly.pdbx_seq_one_letter_code
_entity_poly.pdbx_strand_id
1 'polypeptide(L)'
;MVNEYDPCYFPFFSLPDKIIYDIFNFLYGTDLAKLCLVSSQFNHWIFARNQLAWKDAIYSELSTNPVLISQESYRDFYKRAYLGLYRCIIDKVSERKKLGMEQKRSSEDTPKCVWRSSFLVEKEYSYGHYLKQEKTQQNSSCIRANLDRQDRLRRYLCTAAKHGYEVWAATLCHQGANICGLYFTLGRIHFDNYEDYFLCPLYFATLENNERMIQKIIELGIRYQSPNPYYILPSNDDSFAEENASGDYVTFSLHFSDLQEMICKVLICINDNAALLEAFLNSLDLPSIHQAAIYQNIDEFSRFLEYSRNFDLNDMDHYNMTPIVYCILLNRKDVVRYIYNSRTDIIVGRRLAESIKTVSSSIPYDMLKIIREHDNKCYKAVVFGIFADEKVFTSDRFKDVLRLILVDLVDEDVFYAAFDGAISSGSNHLINLLILDLFTFLRLYITSITDVQRLFQQITSVRKKVIVNHGETLLWKALRSGHHDCFRLLILKRVSLSKLAEGYSGLHSLWWFSSNVLAILPSNMTVTSNIRYEQFHQFLLQLRNPDLDTNAIAKTLLPYKFVKAIVDLPIYIFLEQSRTIDAWAACNTFIIGIMLYIMLYDWKRPIFADHQLQKRLEKISYTLLENLLSLQIKYFNINTLDSSFGGRATLLHIATQFDNPMWVNLLLQAGANRLIEDSLSKKPIQYVKESDNKCRYLLENYQSCPRP
;
A
#
# COMPACT_ATOMS: atom_id res chain seq x y z
N MET A 1 17.02 -7.93 58.37
CA MET A 1 15.81 -8.53 57.78
C MET A 1 16.09 -8.77 56.32
N VAL A 2 16.26 -10.03 55.95
CA VAL A 2 16.57 -10.50 54.60
C VAL A 2 15.26 -10.45 53.81
N ASN A 3 15.24 -9.77 52.66
CA ASN A 3 14.09 -9.78 51.77
C ASN A 3 14.07 -11.12 51.01
N GLU A 4 13.16 -12.02 51.42
CA GLU A 4 12.92 -13.36 50.85
C GLU A 4 12.18 -13.33 49.49
N TYR A 5 12.61 -12.50 48.55
CA TYR A 5 12.07 -12.50 47.18
C TYR A 5 13.16 -12.31 46.11
N ASP A 6 14.32 -12.95 46.31
CA ASP A 6 15.27 -13.14 45.21
C ASP A 6 15.00 -14.52 44.59
N PRO A 7 14.34 -14.63 43.42
CA PRO A 7 14.10 -15.92 42.80
C PRO A 7 15.45 -16.57 42.53
N CYS A 8 15.63 -17.82 42.97
CA CYS A 8 16.89 -18.58 42.92
C CYS A 8 17.63 -18.44 41.58
N TYR A 9 18.51 -17.44 41.47
CA TYR A 9 19.40 -17.25 40.34
C TYR A 9 20.67 -18.06 40.60
N PHE A 10 20.99 -19.00 39.71
CA PHE A 10 22.23 -19.76 39.77
C PHE A 10 23.43 -18.79 39.76
N PRO A 11 24.26 -18.72 40.83
CA PRO A 11 25.44 -17.88 40.86
C PRO A 11 26.60 -18.65 40.22
N PHE A 12 26.59 -18.82 38.90
CA PHE A 12 27.78 -19.29 38.20
C PHE A 12 28.68 -18.11 37.86
N PHE A 13 29.96 -18.27 38.20
CA PHE A 13 31.15 -17.48 37.85
C PHE A 13 30.96 -16.38 36.80
N SER A 14 31.51 -15.19 37.08
CA SER A 14 31.63 -14.13 36.08
C SER A 14 32.52 -14.60 34.93
N LEU A 15 31.90 -15.13 33.86
CA LEU A 15 32.63 -15.51 32.66
C LEU A 15 33.32 -14.26 32.07
N PRO A 16 34.57 -14.38 31.59
CA PRO A 16 35.20 -13.31 30.82
C PRO A 16 34.35 -12.93 29.60
N ASP A 17 34.29 -11.65 29.28
CA ASP A 17 33.52 -11.10 28.15
C ASP A 17 33.79 -11.84 26.83
N LYS A 18 35.04 -12.27 26.61
CA LYS A 18 35.42 -13.06 25.43
C LYS A 18 34.71 -14.41 25.35
N ILE A 19 34.62 -15.14 26.47
CA ILE A 19 33.94 -16.45 26.51
C ILE A 19 32.43 -16.26 26.32
N ILE A 20 31.86 -15.20 26.90
CA ILE A 20 30.45 -14.82 26.68
C ILE A 20 30.19 -14.56 25.19
N TYR A 21 31.07 -13.81 24.53
CA TYR A 21 30.97 -13.54 23.10
C TYR A 21 31.11 -14.81 22.26
N ASP A 22 32.08 -15.68 22.57
CA ASP A 22 32.26 -16.96 21.88
C ASP A 22 31.00 -17.84 22.03
N ILE A 23 30.44 -17.97 23.23
CA ILE A 23 29.18 -18.70 23.48
C ILE A 23 28.06 -18.13 22.61
N PHE A 24 27.92 -16.81 22.50
CA PHE A 24 26.87 -16.20 21.68
C PHE A 24 27.03 -16.49 20.20
N ASN A 25 28.25 -16.49 19.67
CA ASN A 25 28.52 -16.83 18.27
C ASN A 25 28.15 -18.28 17.92
N PHE A 26 28.05 -19.17 18.92
CA PHE A 26 27.64 -20.56 18.72
C PHE A 26 26.13 -20.80 18.88
N LEU A 27 25.39 -19.85 19.46
CA LEU A 27 23.98 -20.03 19.78
C LEU A 27 23.08 -19.38 18.74
N TYR A 28 21.99 -20.06 18.39
CA TYR A 28 20.89 -19.41 17.69
C TYR A 28 20.32 -18.27 18.55
N GLY A 29 19.85 -17.19 17.93
CA GLY A 29 19.25 -16.05 18.64
C GLY A 29 18.07 -16.46 19.55
N THR A 30 17.39 -17.57 19.26
CA THR A 30 16.35 -18.12 20.16
C THR A 30 16.90 -18.73 21.44
N ASP A 31 18.05 -19.40 21.35
CA ASP A 31 18.70 -20.00 22.50
C ASP A 31 19.44 -18.90 23.29
N LEU A 32 19.96 -17.86 22.60
CA LEU A 32 20.39 -16.60 23.20
C LEU A 32 19.25 -15.95 24.03
N ALA A 33 18.04 -15.88 23.47
CA ALA A 33 16.87 -15.33 24.18
C ALA A 33 16.51 -16.14 25.44
N LYS A 34 16.55 -17.47 25.37
CA LYS A 34 16.31 -18.34 26.55
C LYS A 34 17.38 -18.16 27.60
N LEU A 35 18.63 -18.03 27.16
CA LEU A 35 19.78 -17.87 28.04
C LEU A 35 19.71 -16.55 28.84
N CYS A 36 19.16 -15.49 28.23
CA CYS A 36 18.81 -14.25 28.94
C CYS A 36 17.79 -14.43 30.07
N LEU A 37 16.88 -15.41 29.97
CA LEU A 37 15.82 -15.61 30.96
C LEU A 37 16.34 -16.36 32.20
N VAL A 38 17.39 -17.16 32.03
CA VAL A 38 17.92 -18.03 33.09
C VAL A 38 19.14 -17.43 33.80
N SER A 39 19.75 -16.37 33.27
CA SER A 39 20.91 -15.72 33.89
C SER A 39 20.88 -14.19 33.79
N SER A 40 20.95 -13.53 34.95
CA SER A 40 21.00 -12.07 35.06
C SER A 40 22.29 -11.47 34.49
N GLN A 41 23.42 -12.19 34.55
CA GLN A 41 24.69 -11.73 33.97
C GLN A 41 24.58 -11.64 32.44
N PHE A 42 24.08 -12.70 31.79
CA PHE A 42 23.86 -12.71 30.35
C PHE A 42 22.75 -11.72 29.94
N ASN A 43 21.69 -11.60 30.74
CA ASN A 43 20.64 -10.60 30.54
C ASN A 43 21.23 -9.17 30.56
N HIS A 44 21.97 -8.81 31.61
CA HIS A 44 22.60 -7.50 31.73
C HIS A 44 23.60 -7.25 30.59
N TRP A 45 24.40 -8.23 30.21
CA TRP A 45 25.38 -8.08 29.14
C TRP A 45 24.72 -7.86 27.76
N ILE A 46 23.68 -8.63 27.46
CA ILE A 46 22.92 -8.56 26.19
C ILE A 46 22.07 -7.29 26.11
N PHE A 47 21.35 -6.95 27.18
CA PHE A 47 20.40 -5.83 27.17
C PHE A 47 21.06 -4.48 27.42
N ALA A 48 22.11 -4.41 28.25
CA ALA A 48 22.70 -3.13 28.63
C ALA A 48 23.88 -2.71 27.75
N ARG A 49 24.55 -3.62 27.02
CA ARG A 49 25.84 -3.29 26.38
C ARG A 49 26.06 -3.71 24.93
N ASN A 50 25.34 -4.70 24.36
CA ASN A 50 25.82 -5.25 23.09
C ASN A 50 24.75 -5.62 22.05
N GLN A 51 24.37 -4.63 21.23
CA GLN A 51 23.62 -4.82 19.97
C GLN A 51 24.39 -5.69 18.95
N LEU A 52 25.71 -5.88 19.12
CA LEU A 52 26.53 -6.66 18.18
C LEU A 52 26.19 -8.16 18.23
N ALA A 53 25.92 -8.74 19.39
CA ALA A 53 25.58 -10.17 19.49
C ALA A 53 24.28 -10.50 18.72
N TRP A 54 23.26 -9.65 18.84
CA TRP A 54 22.04 -9.79 18.03
C TRP A 54 22.28 -9.56 16.56
N LYS A 55 23.16 -8.61 16.21
CA LYS A 55 23.57 -8.36 14.83
C LYS A 55 24.27 -9.58 14.23
N ASP A 56 25.18 -10.22 14.96
CA ASP A 56 25.91 -11.41 14.51
C ASP A 56 24.98 -12.62 14.34
N ALA A 57 24.02 -12.81 15.26
CA ALA A 57 22.96 -13.81 15.12
C ALA A 57 22.09 -13.54 13.88
N ILE A 58 21.72 -12.29 13.61
CA ILE A 58 20.97 -11.92 12.41
C ILE A 58 21.79 -12.19 11.14
N TYR A 59 23.08 -11.85 11.14
CA TYR A 59 23.96 -12.02 9.99
C TYR A 59 24.21 -13.50 9.66
N SER A 60 24.23 -14.36 10.66
CA SER A 60 24.43 -15.80 10.49
C SER A 60 23.14 -16.56 10.17
N GLU A 61 21.99 -16.08 10.63
CA GLU A 61 20.72 -16.83 10.52
C GLU A 61 19.75 -16.26 9.49
N LEU A 62 19.67 -14.94 9.35
CA LEU A 62 18.57 -14.27 8.67
C LEU A 62 19.04 -13.46 7.45
N SER A 63 19.83 -12.42 7.68
CA SER A 63 20.21 -11.44 6.66
C SER A 63 21.54 -10.78 6.99
N THR A 64 22.39 -10.61 5.99
CA THR A 64 23.63 -9.81 6.05
C THR A 64 23.36 -8.30 5.98
N ASN A 65 22.15 -7.90 5.60
CA ASN A 65 21.75 -6.49 5.50
C ASN A 65 20.33 -6.26 6.06
N PRO A 66 20.14 -6.41 7.38
CA PRO A 66 18.85 -6.25 8.02
C PRO A 66 18.36 -4.81 7.90
N VAL A 67 17.14 -4.65 7.40
CA VAL A 67 16.45 -3.37 7.35
C VAL A 67 15.73 -3.17 8.69
N LEU A 68 16.36 -2.39 9.58
CA LEU A 68 15.77 -1.98 10.85
C LEU A 68 14.75 -0.87 10.62
N ILE A 69 13.62 -0.96 11.32
CA ILE A 69 12.63 0.13 11.37
C ILE A 69 13.15 1.24 12.29
N SER A 70 12.73 2.49 12.10
CA SER A 70 13.17 3.61 12.95
C SER A 70 12.94 3.31 14.45
N GLN A 71 14.02 3.45 15.23
CA GLN A 71 14.14 3.11 16.67
C GLN A 71 14.07 1.61 17.03
N GLU A 72 14.06 0.72 16.04
CA GLU A 72 14.14 -0.73 16.26
C GLU A 72 15.57 -1.15 16.61
N SER A 73 15.71 -1.93 17.69
CA SER A 73 16.98 -2.57 18.02
C SER A 73 17.18 -3.87 17.23
N TYR A 74 18.42 -4.37 17.09
CA TYR A 74 18.67 -5.68 16.46
C TYR A 74 17.91 -6.80 17.18
N ARG A 75 17.76 -6.69 18.50
CA ARG A 75 16.95 -7.61 19.28
C ARG A 75 15.47 -7.56 18.89
N ASP A 76 14.91 -6.38 18.69
CA ASP A 76 13.51 -6.21 18.29
C ASP A 76 13.29 -6.72 16.87
N PHE A 77 14.24 -6.48 15.95
CA PHE A 77 14.24 -7.07 14.61
C PHE A 77 14.22 -8.59 14.67
N TYR A 78 15.13 -9.21 15.44
CA TYR A 78 15.17 -10.67 15.56
C TYR A 78 13.88 -11.21 16.17
N LYS A 79 13.35 -10.54 17.20
CA LYS A 79 12.06 -10.90 17.81
C LYS A 79 10.92 -10.83 16.79
N ARG A 80 10.90 -9.79 15.94
CA ARG A 80 9.92 -9.63 14.86
C ARG A 80 10.04 -10.75 13.83
N ALA A 81 11.25 -11.10 13.39
CA ALA A 81 11.48 -12.24 12.50
C ALA A 81 11.02 -13.57 13.12
N TYR A 82 11.37 -13.79 14.39
CA TYR A 82 11.03 -15.00 15.14
C TYR A 82 9.51 -15.17 15.30
N LEU A 83 8.82 -14.14 15.79
CA LEU A 83 7.37 -14.19 16.01
C LEU A 83 6.58 -14.11 14.69
N GLY A 84 7.13 -13.47 13.66
CA GLY A 84 6.39 -13.05 12.47
C GLY A 84 5.77 -11.67 12.66
N LEU A 85 5.66 -10.90 11.57
CA LEU A 85 5.14 -9.53 11.60
C LEU A 85 3.70 -9.51 12.11
N TYR A 86 2.90 -10.47 11.64
CA TYR A 86 1.49 -10.58 11.97
C TYR A 86 1.23 -10.78 13.47
N ARG A 87 1.98 -11.68 14.11
CA ARG A 87 1.82 -11.94 15.55
C ARG A 87 2.21 -10.73 16.39
N CYS A 88 3.26 -10.03 16.00
CA CYS A 88 3.66 -8.78 16.66
C CYS A 88 2.56 -7.69 16.63
N ILE A 89 1.66 -7.74 15.65
CA ILE A 89 0.54 -6.80 15.48
C ILE A 89 -0.71 -7.31 16.18
N ILE A 90 -1.10 -8.59 16.04
CA ILE A 90 -2.28 -9.14 16.75
C ILE A 90 -2.12 -9.01 18.24
N ASP A 91 -0.94 -9.29 18.80
CA ASP A 91 -0.73 -9.19 20.24
C ASP A 91 -1.09 -7.79 20.77
N LYS A 92 -1.11 -6.78 19.89
CA LYS A 92 -1.52 -5.41 20.19
C LYS A 92 -2.98 -5.13 19.82
N VAL A 93 -3.57 -5.81 18.84
CA VAL A 93 -4.90 -5.50 18.23
C VAL A 93 -5.96 -6.55 18.59
N SER A 94 -7.15 -6.11 19.00
CA SER A 94 -8.27 -6.98 19.43
C SER A 94 -8.70 -8.01 18.38
N GLU A 95 -8.79 -9.29 18.78
CA GLU A 95 -9.07 -10.42 17.87
C GLU A 95 -10.47 -10.41 17.22
N ARG A 96 -11.47 -9.76 17.82
CA ARG A 96 -12.88 -9.79 17.37
C ARG A 96 -13.15 -9.10 16.02
N LYS A 97 -12.20 -8.34 15.45
CA LYS A 97 -12.31 -7.87 14.06
C LYS A 97 -12.19 -9.01 13.03
N LYS A 98 -11.60 -10.17 13.41
CA LYS A 98 -11.41 -11.34 12.52
C LYS A 98 -12.73 -12.01 12.12
N LEU A 99 -13.60 -12.28 13.10
CA LEU A 99 -14.88 -13.00 12.89
C LEU A 99 -15.92 -12.20 12.08
N GLY A 100 -15.87 -10.86 12.12
CA GLY A 100 -16.80 -10.01 11.38
C GLY A 100 -16.59 -9.98 9.86
N MET A 101 -15.40 -10.36 9.38
CA MET A 101 -15.11 -10.44 7.94
C MET A 101 -15.40 -11.82 7.34
N GLU A 102 -15.33 -12.89 8.13
CA GLU A 102 -15.71 -14.23 7.66
C GLU A 102 -17.23 -14.33 7.38
N GLN A 103 -18.06 -13.51 8.05
CA GLN A 103 -19.52 -13.58 7.95
C GLN A 103 -20.19 -12.60 6.96
N LYS A 104 -19.48 -11.63 6.37
CA LYS A 104 -20.07 -10.71 5.38
C LYS A 104 -19.51 -10.96 3.98
N ARG A 105 -19.97 -12.07 3.39
CA ARG A 105 -19.89 -12.37 1.97
C ARG A 105 -21.05 -11.71 1.23
N SER A 106 -20.89 -10.47 0.82
CA SER A 106 -21.65 -9.93 -0.30
C SER A 106 -20.67 -9.22 -1.23
N SER A 107 -20.80 -9.57 -2.50
CA SER A 107 -20.11 -9.09 -3.69
C SER A 107 -19.67 -7.63 -3.62
N GLU A 108 -18.39 -7.39 -3.92
CA GLU A 108 -17.92 -6.35 -4.85
C GLU A 108 -16.37 -6.20 -4.80
N ASP A 109 -15.76 -6.45 -5.95
CA ASP A 109 -14.62 -5.79 -6.63
C ASP A 109 -13.57 -5.07 -5.79
N THR A 110 -12.90 -5.80 -4.90
CA THR A 110 -11.59 -5.38 -4.39
C THR A 110 -10.58 -6.50 -4.58
N PRO A 111 -9.30 -6.18 -4.86
CA PRO A 111 -8.25 -7.17 -5.09
C PRO A 111 -7.92 -7.86 -3.76
N LYS A 112 -8.74 -8.83 -3.35
CA LYS A 112 -8.71 -9.48 -2.04
C LYS A 112 -7.67 -10.61 -1.95
N CYS A 113 -7.18 -11.14 -3.06
CA CYS A 113 -6.29 -12.32 -3.06
C CYS A 113 -4.88 -12.00 -2.53
N VAL A 114 -4.25 -10.90 -2.99
CA VAL A 114 -2.87 -10.53 -2.62
C VAL A 114 -2.70 -10.32 -1.12
N TRP A 115 -3.62 -9.57 -0.52
CA TRP A 115 -3.60 -9.26 0.91
C TRP A 115 -3.67 -10.52 1.77
N ARG A 116 -4.38 -11.55 1.29
CA ARG A 116 -4.62 -12.79 2.03
C ARG A 116 -3.45 -13.76 1.93
N SER A 117 -2.78 -13.87 0.78
CA SER A 117 -1.54 -14.66 0.67
C SER A 117 -0.44 -14.10 1.58
N SER A 118 -0.19 -12.79 1.52
CA SER A 118 0.80 -12.12 2.38
C SER A 118 0.47 -12.28 3.86
N PHE A 119 -0.81 -12.13 4.22
CA PHE A 119 -1.29 -12.35 5.57
C PHE A 119 -1.10 -13.79 6.06
N LEU A 120 -1.46 -14.78 5.24
CA LEU A 120 -1.39 -16.20 5.60
C LEU A 120 0.05 -16.62 5.88
N VAL A 121 0.97 -16.22 5.00
CA VAL A 121 2.41 -16.51 5.12
C VAL A 121 2.96 -15.92 6.42
N GLU A 122 2.66 -14.67 6.73
CA GLU A 122 3.10 -14.01 7.96
C GLU A 122 2.53 -14.62 9.24
N LYS A 123 1.30 -15.13 9.17
CA LYS A 123 0.61 -15.69 10.33
C LYS A 123 1.16 -17.04 10.75
N GLU A 124 1.40 -17.90 9.77
CA GLU A 124 1.65 -19.33 10.00
C GLU A 124 3.11 -19.73 9.75
N TYR A 125 3.90 -18.93 9.02
CA TYR A 125 5.23 -19.31 8.52
C TYR A 125 6.36 -18.34 8.91
N SER A 126 6.39 -17.93 10.18
CA SER A 126 7.52 -17.15 10.73
C SER A 126 8.79 -17.99 10.94
N TYR A 127 9.94 -17.33 11.11
CA TYR A 127 11.21 -18.00 11.40
C TYR A 127 11.14 -18.86 12.68
N GLY A 128 10.40 -18.40 13.69
CA GLY A 128 10.20 -19.17 14.91
C GLY A 128 9.36 -20.43 14.76
N HIS A 129 8.44 -20.47 13.80
CA HIS A 129 7.76 -21.72 13.45
C HIS A 129 8.69 -22.72 12.82
N TYR A 130 9.52 -22.24 11.89
CA TYR A 130 10.53 -23.04 11.22
C TYR A 130 11.44 -23.72 12.25
N LEU A 131 12.02 -22.95 13.18
CA LEU A 131 12.90 -23.51 14.23
C LEU A 131 12.20 -24.50 15.18
N LYS A 132 10.91 -24.28 15.48
CA LYS A 132 10.12 -25.23 16.29
C LYS A 132 9.87 -26.52 15.53
N GLN A 133 9.53 -26.42 14.25
CA GLN A 133 9.22 -27.57 13.41
C GLN A 133 10.45 -28.40 13.07
N GLU A 134 11.59 -27.76 12.77
CA GLU A 134 12.85 -28.46 12.49
C GLU A 134 13.26 -29.36 13.67
N LYS A 135 13.13 -28.85 14.90
CA LYS A 135 13.37 -29.65 16.14
C LYS A 135 12.44 -30.86 16.27
N THR A 136 11.22 -30.80 15.73
CA THR A 136 10.25 -31.91 15.79
C THR A 136 10.37 -32.91 14.63
N GLN A 137 10.83 -32.47 13.45
CA GLN A 137 10.84 -33.28 12.22
C GLN A 137 12.06 -34.19 12.05
N GLN A 138 13.10 -34.04 12.87
CA GLN A 138 14.26 -34.96 12.85
C GLN A 138 13.89 -36.44 13.11
N ASN A 139 12.65 -36.75 13.51
CA ASN A 139 12.21 -38.08 13.92
C ASN A 139 11.15 -38.78 13.03
N SER A 140 10.74 -38.22 11.89
CA SER A 140 9.64 -38.80 11.08
C SER A 140 10.00 -39.05 9.61
N SER A 141 9.91 -40.30 9.13
CA SER A 141 10.39 -40.75 7.81
C SER A 141 9.30 -41.08 6.76
N CYS A 142 8.04 -40.63 6.91
CA CYS A 142 6.97 -41.05 5.98
C CYS A 142 6.88 -40.20 4.69
N ILE A 143 6.50 -40.83 3.57
CA ILE A 143 6.42 -40.19 2.23
C ILE A 143 5.38 -39.06 2.17
N ARG A 144 4.22 -39.20 2.85
CA ARG A 144 3.22 -38.11 2.94
C ARG A 144 3.76 -36.88 3.67
N ALA A 145 4.70 -37.04 4.61
CA ALA A 145 5.35 -35.92 5.27
C ALA A 145 6.29 -35.14 4.31
N ASN A 146 6.77 -35.75 3.21
CA ASN A 146 7.68 -35.10 2.28
C ASN A 146 7.00 -34.07 1.37
N LEU A 147 5.80 -34.35 0.83
CA LEU A 147 5.03 -33.38 0.02
C LEU A 147 4.62 -32.16 0.86
N ASP A 148 4.16 -32.42 2.08
CA ASP A 148 3.81 -31.40 3.07
C ASP A 148 5.05 -30.62 3.55
N ARG A 149 6.23 -31.26 3.62
CA ARG A 149 7.50 -30.58 3.91
C ARG A 149 7.89 -29.61 2.80
N GLN A 150 7.76 -30.00 1.53
CA GLN A 150 8.07 -29.16 0.38
C GLN A 150 7.18 -27.91 0.32
N ASP A 151 5.87 -28.06 0.56
CA ASP A 151 4.95 -26.91 0.62
C ASP A 151 5.32 -25.97 1.78
N ARG A 152 5.62 -26.51 2.97
CA ARG A 152 6.07 -25.70 4.11
C ARG A 152 7.36 -24.93 3.84
N LEU A 153 8.39 -25.62 3.31
CA LEU A 153 9.67 -24.98 2.99
C LEU A 153 9.49 -23.84 1.99
N ARG A 154 8.61 -24.01 1.01
CA ARG A 154 8.25 -22.94 0.06
C ARG A 154 7.57 -21.76 0.74
N ARG A 155 6.64 -22.00 1.66
CA ARG A 155 5.98 -20.92 2.40
C ARG A 155 6.95 -20.17 3.32
N TYR A 156 7.89 -20.87 3.95
CA TYR A 156 9.00 -20.23 4.65
C TYR A 156 9.88 -19.40 3.70
N LEU A 157 10.12 -19.89 2.49
CA LEU A 157 10.89 -19.16 1.48
C LEU A 157 10.14 -17.90 1.02
N CYS A 158 8.82 -17.95 0.89
CA CYS A 158 7.99 -16.75 0.65
C CYS A 158 8.13 -15.73 1.79
N THR A 159 8.12 -16.17 3.06
CA THR A 159 8.38 -15.27 4.21
C THR A 159 9.78 -14.67 4.14
N ALA A 160 10.79 -15.48 3.85
CA ALA A 160 12.17 -15.03 3.73
C ALA A 160 12.33 -14.01 2.60
N ALA A 161 11.73 -14.28 1.43
CA ALA A 161 11.71 -13.39 0.28
C ALA A 161 11.05 -12.04 0.60
N LYS A 162 9.87 -12.06 1.23
CA LYS A 162 9.16 -10.85 1.64
C LYS A 162 10.00 -9.96 2.56
N HIS A 163 10.68 -10.55 3.53
CA HIS A 163 11.44 -9.77 4.52
C HIS A 163 12.89 -9.51 4.14
N GLY A 164 13.37 -10.02 3.00
CA GLY A 164 14.78 -9.90 2.65
C GLY A 164 15.70 -10.71 3.56
N TYR A 165 15.27 -11.88 4.04
CA TYR A 165 16.11 -12.78 4.83
C TYR A 165 16.96 -13.68 3.92
N GLU A 166 17.98 -13.13 3.25
CA GLU A 166 18.74 -13.83 2.21
C GLU A 166 19.54 -15.05 2.70
N VAL A 167 20.00 -15.02 3.96
CA VAL A 167 20.75 -16.13 4.55
C VAL A 167 19.82 -17.30 4.85
N TRP A 168 18.63 -16.99 5.38
CA TRP A 168 17.61 -18.00 5.62
C TRP A 168 17.06 -18.55 4.30
N ALA A 169 16.81 -17.71 3.29
CA ALA A 169 16.39 -18.14 1.96
C ALA A 169 17.38 -19.13 1.33
N ALA A 170 18.69 -18.85 1.41
CA ALA A 170 19.72 -19.77 0.94
C ALA A 170 19.72 -21.11 1.68
N THR A 171 19.51 -21.08 3.01
CA THR A 171 19.39 -22.28 3.85
C THR A 171 18.17 -23.12 3.45
N LEU A 172 17.02 -22.48 3.22
CA LEU A 172 15.79 -23.14 2.78
C LEU A 172 15.97 -23.79 1.40
N CYS A 173 16.56 -23.09 0.43
CA CYS A 173 16.84 -23.66 -0.90
C CYS A 173 17.83 -24.83 -0.82
N HIS A 174 18.86 -24.75 0.03
CA HIS A 174 19.77 -25.87 0.29
C HIS A 174 19.04 -27.08 0.90
N GLN A 175 18.03 -26.85 1.74
CA GLN A 175 17.13 -27.89 2.27
C GLN A 175 16.10 -28.40 1.24
N GLY A 176 16.18 -27.92 -0.01
CA GLY A 176 15.34 -28.35 -1.12
C GLY A 176 14.04 -27.57 -1.26
N ALA A 177 13.92 -26.36 -0.70
CA ALA A 177 12.76 -25.50 -0.95
C ALA A 177 12.64 -25.19 -2.46
N ASN A 178 11.45 -25.42 -3.02
CA ASN A 178 11.16 -25.06 -4.40
C ASN A 178 10.95 -23.54 -4.53
N ILE A 179 11.51 -22.94 -5.58
CA ILE A 179 11.49 -21.50 -5.86
C ILE A 179 10.34 -21.15 -6.81
N CYS A 180 9.83 -22.14 -7.55
CA CYS A 180 8.70 -22.00 -8.43
C CYS A 180 7.44 -21.57 -7.66
N GLY A 181 6.65 -20.66 -8.24
CA GLY A 181 5.32 -20.32 -7.72
C GLY A 181 4.40 -21.55 -7.67
N LEU A 182 3.46 -21.59 -6.73
CA LEU A 182 2.31 -22.49 -6.78
C LEU A 182 1.07 -21.67 -7.11
N TYR A 183 0.33 -22.11 -8.13
CA TYR A 183 -1.08 -21.80 -8.28
C TYR A 183 -1.86 -22.92 -7.62
N PHE A 184 -2.59 -22.60 -6.55
CA PHE A 184 -3.53 -23.54 -5.96
C PHE A 184 -4.89 -23.36 -6.65
N THR A 185 -5.23 -24.21 -7.60
CA THR A 185 -6.64 -24.53 -7.88
C THR A 185 -7.00 -25.71 -6.98
N LEU A 186 -7.60 -25.45 -5.82
CA LEU A 186 -8.05 -26.52 -4.93
C LEU A 186 -9.22 -27.27 -5.57
N GLY A 187 -8.90 -28.33 -6.33
CA GLY A 187 -9.86 -29.23 -6.93
C GLY A 187 -10.72 -29.93 -5.87
N ARG A 188 -12.03 -29.70 -5.90
CA ARG A 188 -13.14 -30.54 -5.39
C ARG A 188 -13.03 -31.11 -3.97
N ILE A 189 -12.37 -30.45 -3.02
CA ILE A 189 -12.56 -30.78 -1.60
C ILE A 189 -13.48 -29.69 -1.01
N HIS A 190 -14.68 -30.11 -0.59
CA HIS A 190 -15.79 -29.33 -0.03
C HIS A 190 -15.44 -28.50 1.23
N PHE A 191 -14.50 -27.57 1.12
CA PHE A 191 -14.37 -26.48 2.08
C PHE A 191 -14.88 -25.22 1.40
N ASP A 192 -15.95 -24.62 1.96
CA ASP A 192 -16.64 -23.43 1.45
C ASP A 192 -15.79 -22.14 1.42
N ASN A 193 -14.45 -22.23 1.42
CA ASN A 193 -13.47 -21.15 1.40
C ASN A 193 -12.52 -21.32 0.20
N TYR A 194 -13.06 -21.20 -1.01
CA TYR A 194 -12.29 -21.21 -2.26
C TYR A 194 -11.57 -19.87 -2.44
N GLU A 195 -10.25 -19.83 -2.28
CA GLU A 195 -9.44 -18.67 -2.66
C GLU A 195 -8.11 -19.11 -3.25
N ASP A 196 -7.82 -18.64 -4.46
CA ASP A 196 -6.58 -18.94 -5.19
C ASP A 196 -5.41 -18.18 -4.54
N TYR A 197 -4.54 -18.89 -3.84
CA TYR A 197 -3.32 -18.31 -3.26
C TYR A 197 -2.18 -18.41 -4.26
N PHE A 198 -1.75 -17.27 -4.81
CA PHE A 198 -0.47 -17.18 -5.52
C PHE A 198 0.67 -17.12 -4.49
N LEU A 199 1.41 -18.23 -4.35
CA LEU A 199 2.57 -18.33 -3.46
C LEU A 199 3.83 -18.46 -4.29
N CYS A 200 4.47 -17.32 -4.56
CA CYS A 200 5.71 -17.25 -5.32
C CYS A 200 6.74 -16.41 -4.54
N PRO A 201 7.92 -16.95 -4.17
CA PRO A 201 8.96 -16.18 -3.50
C PRO A 201 9.36 -14.93 -4.28
N LEU A 202 9.48 -15.05 -5.61
CA LEU A 202 9.86 -13.93 -6.48
C LEU A 202 8.82 -12.80 -6.43
N TYR A 203 7.53 -13.17 -6.38
CA TYR A 203 6.42 -12.21 -6.21
C TYR A 203 6.50 -11.44 -4.90
N PHE A 204 6.81 -12.11 -3.79
CA PHE A 204 6.95 -11.44 -2.50
C PHE A 204 8.16 -10.50 -2.46
N ALA A 205 9.27 -10.86 -3.12
CA ALA A 205 10.43 -9.98 -3.23
C ALA A 205 10.13 -8.74 -4.09
N THR A 206 9.36 -8.86 -5.17
CA THR A 206 8.96 -7.73 -6.04
C THR A 206 7.91 -6.83 -5.39
N LEU A 207 6.99 -7.40 -4.61
CA LEU A 207 6.01 -6.64 -3.82
C LEU A 207 6.68 -5.68 -2.83
N GLU A 208 7.79 -6.12 -2.24
CA GLU A 208 8.55 -5.37 -1.23
C GLU A 208 9.66 -4.50 -1.85
N ASN A 209 9.75 -4.46 -3.18
CA ASN A 209 10.79 -3.76 -3.96
C ASN A 209 12.22 -4.09 -3.48
N ASN A 210 12.47 -5.36 -3.12
CA ASN A 210 13.78 -5.81 -2.64
C ASN A 210 14.61 -6.36 -3.79
N GLU A 211 15.24 -5.47 -4.57
CA GLU A 211 16.06 -5.79 -5.74
C GLU A 211 17.15 -6.84 -5.45
N ARG A 212 17.82 -6.73 -4.30
CA ARG A 212 18.85 -7.69 -3.89
C ARG A 212 18.27 -9.08 -3.67
N MET A 213 17.09 -9.18 -3.05
CA MET A 213 16.40 -10.45 -2.87
C MET A 213 15.88 -11.02 -4.19
N ILE A 214 15.41 -10.18 -5.12
CA ILE A 214 15.01 -10.60 -6.47
C ILE A 214 16.19 -11.31 -7.17
N GLN A 215 17.34 -10.63 -7.24
CA GLN A 215 18.57 -11.19 -7.81
C GLN A 215 18.98 -12.47 -7.08
N LYS A 216 18.89 -12.47 -5.74
CA LYS A 216 19.28 -13.63 -4.93
C LYS A 216 18.38 -14.84 -5.16
N ILE A 217 17.07 -14.67 -5.30
CA ILE A 217 16.14 -15.77 -5.59
C ILE A 217 16.48 -16.42 -6.93
N ILE A 218 16.82 -15.61 -7.94
CA ILE A 218 17.22 -16.12 -9.26
C ILE A 218 18.55 -16.87 -9.17
N GLU A 219 19.54 -16.30 -8.49
CA GLU A 219 20.82 -16.98 -8.22
C GLU A 219 20.63 -18.32 -7.50
N LEU A 220 19.76 -18.37 -6.49
CA LEU A 220 19.45 -19.59 -5.74
C LEU A 220 18.75 -20.64 -6.62
N GLY A 221 17.92 -20.21 -7.57
CA GLY A 221 17.27 -21.09 -8.55
C GLY A 221 18.27 -21.79 -9.43
N ILE A 222 19.18 -21.01 -10.02
CA ILE A 222 20.27 -21.50 -10.86
C ILE A 222 21.14 -22.47 -10.06
N ARG A 223 21.47 -22.14 -8.81
CA ARG A 223 22.40 -22.90 -7.98
C ARG A 223 21.84 -24.22 -7.47
N TYR A 224 20.57 -24.26 -7.05
CA TYR A 224 20.03 -25.40 -6.30
C TYR A 224 18.95 -26.21 -7.03
N GLN A 225 18.44 -25.76 -8.17
CA GLN A 225 17.37 -26.46 -8.89
C GLN A 225 17.75 -26.86 -10.31
N SER A 226 17.96 -25.89 -11.19
CA SER A 226 18.21 -26.10 -12.62
C SER A 226 18.93 -24.87 -13.18
N PRO A 227 19.76 -25.00 -14.23
CA PRO A 227 20.31 -23.85 -14.94
C PRO A 227 19.23 -22.90 -15.50
N ASN A 228 18.07 -23.44 -15.87
CA ASN A 228 16.87 -22.70 -16.26
C ASN A 228 15.72 -23.14 -15.35
N PRO A 229 15.62 -22.59 -14.13
CA PRO A 229 14.59 -22.99 -13.18
C PRO A 229 13.28 -22.27 -13.49
N TYR A 230 12.14 -22.97 -13.37
CA TYR A 230 10.83 -22.35 -13.51
C TYR A 230 10.53 -21.49 -12.29
N TYR A 231 10.51 -20.17 -12.44
CA TYR A 231 10.08 -19.26 -11.35
C TYR A 231 8.57 -19.11 -11.30
N ILE A 232 7.91 -19.26 -12.45
CA ILE A 232 6.48 -19.14 -12.64
C ILE A 232 6.01 -20.44 -13.30
N LEU A 233 4.99 -21.10 -12.74
CA LEU A 233 4.43 -22.29 -13.40
C LEU A 233 3.71 -21.86 -14.68
N PRO A 234 4.04 -22.44 -15.84
CA PRO A 234 3.31 -22.20 -17.07
C PRO A 234 1.89 -22.78 -16.94
N SER A 235 0.89 -22.06 -17.44
CA SER A 235 -0.54 -22.43 -17.36
C SER A 235 -0.92 -23.47 -18.40
N ASN A 236 -0.09 -24.49 -18.63
CA ASN A 236 -0.16 -25.38 -19.79
C ASN A 236 -1.28 -26.43 -19.73
N ASP A 237 -2.32 -26.17 -18.93
CA ASP A 237 -3.45 -27.06 -18.78
C ASP A 237 -4.63 -26.52 -19.61
N ASP A 238 -4.51 -26.63 -20.94
CA ASP A 238 -5.62 -26.44 -21.90
C ASP A 238 -6.86 -27.28 -21.51
N SER A 239 -6.64 -28.34 -20.72
CA SER A 239 -7.67 -29.19 -20.12
C SER A 239 -8.66 -28.44 -19.20
N PHE A 240 -8.25 -27.31 -18.60
CA PHE A 240 -9.13 -26.50 -17.75
C PHE A 240 -10.01 -25.53 -18.55
N ALA A 241 -9.62 -25.17 -19.77
CA ALA A 241 -10.33 -24.19 -20.60
C ALA A 241 -11.57 -24.79 -21.29
N GLU A 242 -11.55 -26.09 -21.62
CA GLU A 242 -12.62 -26.71 -22.40
C GLU A 242 -13.83 -27.18 -21.58
N GLU A 243 -13.67 -27.58 -20.31
CA GLU A 243 -14.79 -28.15 -19.52
C GLU A 243 -15.71 -27.12 -18.84
N ASN A 244 -15.31 -25.85 -18.71
CA ASN A 244 -16.08 -24.81 -18.00
C ASN A 244 -16.48 -23.62 -18.90
N ALA A 245 -16.75 -23.87 -20.19
CA ALA A 245 -17.18 -22.86 -21.16
C ALA A 245 -18.53 -22.17 -20.85
N SER A 246 -19.20 -22.52 -19.75
CA SER A 246 -20.44 -21.88 -19.30
C SER A 246 -20.23 -21.04 -18.03
N GLY A 247 -19.73 -19.81 -18.18
CA GLY A 247 -20.42 -18.68 -17.55
C GLY A 247 -19.70 -17.73 -16.58
N ASP A 248 -18.54 -18.04 -15.98
CA ASP A 248 -17.93 -17.13 -14.98
C ASP A 248 -16.39 -17.08 -15.06
N TYR A 249 -15.86 -16.47 -16.13
CA TYR A 249 -14.40 -16.31 -16.36
C TYR A 249 -13.77 -15.06 -15.69
N VAL A 250 -14.52 -14.33 -14.85
CA VAL A 250 -14.09 -13.01 -14.33
C VAL A 250 -12.97 -13.11 -13.28
N THR A 251 -12.85 -14.22 -12.56
CA THR A 251 -11.94 -14.37 -11.40
C THR A 251 -10.46 -14.53 -11.75
N PHE A 252 -10.12 -15.05 -12.94
CA PHE A 252 -8.71 -15.22 -13.35
C PHE A 252 -8.04 -13.91 -13.83
N SER A 253 -8.81 -12.91 -14.28
CA SER A 253 -8.23 -11.70 -14.91
C SER A 253 -7.39 -10.84 -13.94
N LEU A 254 -7.71 -10.87 -12.64
CA LEU A 254 -7.05 -10.05 -11.62
C LEU A 254 -5.61 -10.51 -11.30
N HIS A 255 -5.24 -11.75 -11.58
CA HIS A 255 -3.88 -12.26 -11.32
C HIS A 255 -2.87 -11.86 -12.39
N PHE A 256 -3.32 -11.56 -13.61
CA PHE A 256 -2.41 -11.26 -14.72
C PHE A 256 -1.71 -9.91 -14.54
N SER A 257 -2.36 -8.89 -13.99
CA SER A 257 -1.71 -7.59 -13.77
C SER A 257 -0.56 -7.66 -12.76
N ASP A 258 -0.76 -8.42 -11.67
CA ASP A 258 0.24 -8.60 -10.62
C ASP A 258 1.43 -9.44 -11.11
N LEU A 259 1.15 -10.47 -11.90
CA LEU A 259 2.17 -11.31 -12.53
C LEU A 259 2.98 -10.53 -13.56
N GLN A 260 2.31 -9.74 -14.38
CA GLN A 260 2.91 -8.84 -15.35
C GLN A 260 3.82 -7.81 -14.66
N GLU A 261 3.33 -7.13 -13.61
CA GLU A 261 4.14 -6.20 -12.81
C GLU A 261 5.37 -6.89 -12.22
N MET A 262 5.21 -8.10 -11.68
CA MET A 262 6.32 -8.88 -11.16
C MET A 262 7.37 -9.14 -12.23
N ILE A 263 6.98 -9.62 -13.42
CA ILE A 263 7.92 -9.91 -14.51
C ILE A 263 8.62 -8.63 -14.98
N CYS A 264 7.89 -7.53 -15.16
CA CYS A 264 8.48 -6.24 -15.55
C CYS A 264 9.55 -5.79 -14.53
N LYS A 265 9.26 -5.86 -13.23
CA LYS A 265 10.21 -5.50 -12.17
C LYS A 265 11.44 -6.41 -12.17
N VAL A 266 11.25 -7.71 -12.37
CA VAL A 266 12.36 -8.67 -12.42
C VAL A 266 13.27 -8.38 -13.60
N LEU A 267 12.72 -8.24 -14.82
CA LEU A 267 13.48 -7.98 -16.04
C LEU A 267 14.38 -6.75 -15.89
N ILE A 268 13.86 -5.68 -15.29
CA ILE A 268 14.62 -4.46 -15.08
C ILE A 268 15.70 -4.63 -14.02
N CYS A 269 15.37 -5.30 -12.92
CA CYS A 269 16.30 -5.53 -11.82
C CYS A 269 17.52 -6.36 -12.24
N ILE A 270 17.35 -7.25 -13.23
CA ILE A 270 18.42 -8.14 -13.73
C ILE A 270 18.95 -7.74 -15.11
N ASN A 271 18.48 -6.65 -15.71
CA ASN A 271 18.80 -6.26 -17.09
C ASN A 271 20.32 -6.13 -17.33
N ASP A 272 21.05 -5.66 -16.31
CA ASP A 272 22.51 -5.48 -16.38
C ASP A 272 23.29 -6.78 -16.10
N ASN A 273 22.62 -7.88 -15.75
CA ASN A 273 23.23 -9.19 -15.47
C ASN A 273 22.76 -10.23 -16.49
N ALA A 274 23.51 -10.37 -17.58
CA ALA A 274 23.19 -11.25 -18.69
C ALA A 274 22.90 -12.71 -18.27
N ALA A 275 23.66 -13.26 -17.30
CA ALA A 275 23.47 -14.64 -16.85
C ALA A 275 22.15 -14.84 -16.10
N LEU A 276 21.77 -13.89 -15.22
CA LEU A 276 20.49 -13.95 -14.52
C LEU A 276 19.32 -13.69 -15.47
N LEU A 277 19.50 -12.74 -16.40
CA LEU A 277 18.50 -12.38 -17.39
C LEU A 277 18.18 -13.55 -18.33
N GLU A 278 19.21 -14.21 -18.87
CA GLU A 278 19.05 -15.38 -19.73
C GLU A 278 18.35 -16.52 -19.00
N ALA A 279 18.79 -16.87 -17.79
CA ALA A 279 18.17 -17.91 -16.98
C ALA A 279 16.69 -17.61 -16.64
N PHE A 280 16.36 -16.34 -16.38
CA PHE A 280 15.00 -15.93 -16.10
C PHE A 280 14.13 -15.95 -17.37
N LEU A 281 14.60 -15.40 -18.49
CA LEU A 281 13.84 -15.42 -19.76
C LEU A 281 13.61 -16.85 -20.26
N ASN A 282 14.57 -17.76 -20.10
CA ASN A 282 14.41 -19.18 -20.44
C ASN A 282 13.40 -19.90 -19.54
N SER A 283 13.05 -19.33 -18.39
CA SER A 283 12.01 -19.86 -17.51
C SER A 283 10.59 -19.47 -17.94
N LEU A 284 10.47 -18.47 -18.81
CA LEU A 284 9.20 -17.97 -19.31
C LEU A 284 8.81 -18.78 -20.57
N ASP A 285 7.56 -19.21 -20.65
CA ASP A 285 7.04 -19.91 -21.82
C ASP A 285 6.66 -18.88 -22.91
N LEU A 286 7.69 -18.32 -23.55
CA LEU A 286 7.55 -17.22 -24.51
C LEU A 286 7.24 -17.75 -25.91
N PRO A 287 6.22 -17.19 -26.61
CA PRO A 287 5.98 -17.49 -28.01
C PRO A 287 7.20 -17.19 -28.89
N SER A 288 7.30 -17.87 -30.04
CA SER A 288 8.44 -17.73 -30.96
C SER A 288 8.68 -16.29 -31.41
N ILE A 289 7.61 -15.49 -31.57
CA ILE A 289 7.73 -14.08 -31.97
C ILE A 289 8.32 -13.21 -30.86
N HIS A 290 8.00 -13.48 -29.59
CA HIS A 290 8.62 -12.83 -28.44
C HIS A 290 10.09 -13.21 -28.32
N GLN A 291 10.41 -14.50 -28.45
CA GLN A 291 11.81 -14.97 -28.43
C GLN A 291 12.63 -14.32 -29.56
N ALA A 292 12.08 -14.26 -30.77
CA ALA A 292 12.72 -13.60 -31.90
C ALA A 292 13.00 -12.11 -31.59
N ALA A 293 12.00 -11.39 -31.05
CA ALA A 293 12.15 -9.98 -30.70
C ALA A 293 13.22 -9.74 -29.61
N ILE A 294 13.35 -10.68 -28.66
CA ILE A 294 14.27 -10.59 -27.53
C ILE A 294 15.71 -10.96 -27.90
N TYR A 295 15.90 -12.04 -28.66
CA TYR A 295 17.22 -12.65 -28.87
C TYR A 295 17.84 -12.37 -30.23
N GLN A 296 17.04 -12.23 -31.29
CA GLN A 296 17.57 -12.09 -32.65
C GLN A 296 18.04 -10.67 -32.91
N ASN A 297 18.97 -10.48 -33.84
CA ASN A 297 19.27 -9.15 -34.37
C ASN A 297 18.11 -8.63 -35.25
N ILE A 298 18.15 -7.36 -35.60
CA ILE A 298 17.07 -6.73 -36.36
C ILE A 298 16.82 -7.39 -37.73
N ASP A 299 17.87 -7.82 -38.43
CA ASP A 299 17.76 -8.42 -39.76
C ASP A 299 17.15 -9.83 -39.71
N GLU A 300 17.46 -10.58 -38.66
CA GLU A 300 16.86 -11.88 -38.39
C GLU A 300 15.41 -11.75 -37.97
N PHE A 301 15.11 -10.78 -37.09
CA PHE A 301 13.74 -10.49 -36.68
C PHE A 301 12.88 -10.04 -37.87
N SER A 302 13.40 -9.19 -38.76
CA SER A 302 12.68 -8.75 -39.95
C SER A 302 12.43 -9.91 -40.91
N ARG A 303 13.42 -10.77 -41.15
CA ARG A 303 13.24 -12.00 -41.95
C ARG A 303 12.21 -12.92 -41.31
N PHE A 304 12.25 -13.09 -39.99
CA PHE A 304 11.30 -13.94 -39.26
C PHE A 304 9.84 -13.49 -39.47
N LEU A 305 9.60 -12.17 -39.45
CA LEU A 305 8.30 -11.57 -39.77
C LEU A 305 7.92 -11.73 -41.26
N GLU A 306 8.86 -11.55 -42.18
CA GLU A 306 8.60 -11.72 -43.63
C GLU A 306 8.21 -13.17 -44.00
N TYR A 307 8.88 -14.16 -43.41
CA TYR A 307 8.59 -15.57 -43.63
C TYR A 307 7.27 -16.01 -43.00
N SER A 308 6.91 -15.39 -41.88
CA SER A 308 5.78 -15.79 -41.06
C SER A 308 4.64 -14.80 -41.22
N ARG A 309 4.01 -14.82 -42.41
CA ARG A 309 2.95 -13.89 -42.84
C ARG A 309 1.73 -13.75 -41.90
N ASN A 310 1.65 -14.52 -40.82
CA ASN A 310 0.52 -14.59 -39.90
C ASN A 310 0.83 -14.19 -38.45
N PHE A 311 2.03 -13.73 -38.10
CA PHE A 311 2.28 -13.26 -36.72
C PHE A 311 1.68 -11.87 -36.49
N ASP A 312 0.81 -11.76 -35.49
CA ASP A 312 0.35 -10.46 -35.00
C ASP A 312 1.32 -9.96 -33.92
N LEU A 313 1.92 -8.79 -34.13
CA LEU A 313 2.80 -8.13 -33.14
C LEU A 313 2.03 -7.66 -31.89
N ASN A 314 0.71 -7.71 -31.93
CA ASN A 314 -0.17 -7.50 -30.79
C ASN A 314 -0.49 -8.78 -30.02
N ASP A 315 -0.07 -9.96 -30.50
CA ASP A 315 -0.27 -11.20 -29.76
C ASP A 315 0.44 -11.10 -28.42
N MET A 316 -0.32 -11.39 -27.36
CA MET A 316 0.19 -11.39 -26.01
C MET A 316 0.59 -12.81 -25.63
N ASP A 317 1.66 -12.92 -24.85
CA ASP A 317 2.00 -14.15 -24.17
C ASP A 317 1.03 -14.45 -23.00
N HIS A 318 1.27 -15.57 -22.33
CA HIS A 318 0.55 -15.97 -21.11
C HIS A 318 0.70 -14.97 -19.94
N TYR A 319 1.57 -13.97 -20.08
CA TYR A 319 1.84 -12.93 -19.09
C TYR A 319 1.24 -11.58 -19.49
N ASN A 320 0.36 -11.56 -20.51
CA ASN A 320 -0.30 -10.36 -21.02
C ASN A 320 0.70 -9.30 -21.54
N MET A 321 1.86 -9.76 -22.05
CA MET A 321 2.90 -8.93 -22.64
C MET A 321 3.05 -9.24 -24.14
N THR A 322 3.09 -8.18 -24.95
CA THR A 322 3.42 -8.27 -26.38
C THR A 322 4.95 -8.26 -26.58
N PRO A 323 5.45 -8.66 -27.75
CA PRO A 323 6.89 -8.64 -28.02
C PRO A 323 7.52 -7.26 -27.81
N ILE A 324 6.81 -6.18 -28.16
CA ILE A 324 7.30 -4.81 -27.98
C ILE A 324 7.51 -4.43 -26.50
N VAL A 325 6.72 -4.99 -25.57
CA VAL A 325 6.90 -4.75 -24.12
C VAL A 325 8.29 -5.22 -23.69
N TYR A 326 8.66 -6.46 -24.03
CA TYR A 326 9.98 -7.01 -23.72
C TYR A 326 11.10 -6.17 -24.35
N CYS A 327 10.94 -5.80 -25.63
CA CYS A 327 11.93 -4.97 -26.31
C CYS A 327 12.12 -3.61 -25.63
N ILE A 328 11.06 -2.99 -25.12
CA ILE A 328 11.16 -1.74 -24.35
C ILE A 328 11.91 -1.96 -23.03
N LEU A 329 11.55 -2.99 -22.27
CA LEU A 329 12.14 -3.31 -20.97
C LEU A 329 13.63 -3.69 -21.09
N LEU A 330 13.99 -4.41 -22.15
CA LEU A 330 15.36 -4.85 -22.47
C LEU A 330 16.14 -3.84 -23.32
N ASN A 331 15.58 -2.65 -23.57
CA ASN A 331 16.23 -1.56 -24.32
C ASN A 331 16.65 -1.93 -25.76
N ARG A 332 15.90 -2.79 -26.44
CA ARG A 332 16.09 -3.20 -27.85
C ARG A 332 15.56 -2.14 -28.84
N LYS A 333 16.21 -0.97 -28.87
CA LYS A 333 15.78 0.22 -29.64
C LYS A 333 15.61 -0.02 -31.14
N ASP A 334 16.47 -0.86 -31.70
CA ASP A 334 16.47 -1.30 -33.10
C ASP A 334 15.15 -2.00 -33.46
N VAL A 335 14.77 -3.00 -32.66
CA VAL A 335 13.54 -3.77 -32.85
C VAL A 335 12.31 -2.92 -32.57
N VAL A 336 12.31 -2.10 -31.52
CA VAL A 336 11.17 -1.21 -31.21
C VAL A 336 10.90 -0.22 -32.36
N ARG A 337 11.94 0.40 -32.93
CA ARG A 337 11.79 1.29 -34.10
C ARG A 337 11.23 0.56 -35.30
N TYR A 338 11.74 -0.64 -35.57
CA TYR A 338 11.25 -1.44 -36.69
C TYR A 338 9.77 -1.79 -36.52
N ILE A 339 9.39 -2.27 -35.33
CA ILE A 339 8.01 -2.59 -34.98
C ILE A 339 7.11 -1.37 -35.20
N TYR A 340 7.43 -0.20 -34.63
CA TYR A 340 6.63 1.03 -34.84
C TYR A 340 6.58 1.50 -36.30
N ASN A 341 7.65 1.33 -37.07
CA ASN A 341 7.69 1.72 -38.49
C ASN A 341 6.92 0.77 -39.41
N SER A 342 6.63 -0.47 -38.96
CA SER A 342 5.96 -1.49 -39.77
C SER A 342 4.49 -1.18 -40.12
N ARG A 343 3.93 -0.05 -39.64
CA ARG A 343 2.56 0.46 -39.90
C ARG A 343 1.43 -0.51 -39.55
N THR A 344 1.70 -1.53 -38.75
CA THR A 344 0.63 -2.29 -38.10
C THR A 344 -0.05 -1.36 -37.09
N ASP A 345 -1.39 -1.44 -36.97
CA ASP A 345 -2.12 -0.80 -35.87
C ASP A 345 -1.73 -1.53 -34.58
N ILE A 346 -0.51 -1.28 -34.10
CA ILE A 346 -0.01 -1.92 -32.91
C ILE A 346 -0.79 -1.28 -31.77
N ILE A 347 -1.71 -2.03 -31.21
CA ILE A 347 -2.44 -1.69 -30.00
C ILE A 347 -1.47 -1.91 -28.84
N VAL A 348 -0.46 -1.05 -28.79
CA VAL A 348 0.42 -0.94 -27.64
C VAL A 348 -0.42 -0.52 -26.40
N GLY A 349 -1.44 0.32 -26.63
CA GLY A 349 -2.68 0.30 -25.87
C GLY A 349 -2.58 0.58 -24.35
N ARG A 350 -3.73 0.44 -23.66
CA ARG A 350 -3.84 0.62 -22.19
C ARG A 350 -2.98 -0.40 -21.42
N ARG A 351 -2.63 -1.52 -22.05
CA ARG A 351 -1.97 -2.65 -21.40
C ARG A 351 -0.47 -2.45 -21.26
N LEU A 352 0.25 -1.96 -22.29
CA LEU A 352 1.65 -1.54 -22.11
C LEU A 352 1.73 -0.43 -21.07
N ALA A 353 0.79 0.52 -21.10
CA ALA A 353 0.69 1.61 -20.13
C ALA A 353 0.62 1.11 -18.67
N GLU A 354 -0.10 0.02 -18.42
CA GLU A 354 -0.20 -0.58 -17.08
C GLU A 354 1.09 -1.28 -16.66
N SER A 355 1.71 -2.09 -17.54
CA SER A 355 3.00 -2.74 -17.24
C SER A 355 4.11 -1.70 -17.06
N ILE A 356 4.21 -0.75 -18.00
CA ILE A 356 5.22 0.31 -17.96
C ILE A 356 5.03 1.22 -16.77
N LYS A 357 3.80 1.54 -16.34
CA LYS A 357 3.57 2.40 -15.18
C LYS A 357 4.35 1.93 -13.95
N THR A 358 4.47 0.61 -13.74
CA THR A 358 5.18 0.02 -12.60
C THR A 358 6.69 0.17 -12.68
N VAL A 359 7.21 0.48 -13.87
CA VAL A 359 8.63 0.50 -14.19
C VAL A 359 9.08 1.75 -14.98
N SER A 360 8.23 2.78 -15.02
CA SER A 360 8.43 3.95 -15.89
C SER A 360 9.70 4.72 -15.54
N SER A 361 10.09 4.71 -14.26
CA SER A 361 11.35 5.27 -13.78
C SER A 361 12.59 4.51 -14.24
N SER A 362 12.46 3.38 -14.93
CA SER A 362 13.60 2.58 -15.39
C SER A 362 13.75 2.58 -16.92
N ILE A 363 12.85 3.24 -17.65
CA ILE A 363 12.91 3.31 -19.11
C ILE A 363 14.09 4.20 -19.54
N PRO A 364 14.99 3.70 -20.39
CA PRO A 364 16.11 4.49 -20.91
C PRO A 364 15.64 5.68 -21.75
N TYR A 365 16.35 6.80 -21.65
CA TYR A 365 16.03 8.07 -22.33
C TYR A 365 15.79 7.93 -23.84
N ASP A 366 16.63 7.16 -24.55
CA ASP A 366 16.47 6.98 -25.99
C ASP A 366 15.24 6.12 -26.35
N MET A 367 14.87 5.17 -25.48
CA MET A 367 13.65 4.38 -25.65
C MET A 367 12.42 5.28 -25.47
N LEU A 368 12.46 6.19 -24.49
CA LEU A 368 11.41 7.18 -24.29
C LEU A 368 11.21 8.10 -25.50
N LYS A 369 12.29 8.50 -26.19
CA LYS A 369 12.18 9.27 -27.44
C LYS A 369 11.41 8.51 -28.51
N ILE A 370 11.73 7.22 -28.70
CA ILE A 370 11.05 6.38 -29.69
C ILE A 370 9.56 6.26 -29.34
N ILE A 371 9.23 6.01 -28.08
CA ILE A 371 7.83 5.94 -27.60
C ILE A 371 7.11 7.28 -27.84
N ARG A 372 7.74 8.40 -27.49
CA ARG A 372 7.19 9.75 -27.70
C ARG A 372 6.86 10.04 -29.17
N GLU A 373 7.73 9.61 -30.09
CA GLU A 373 7.58 9.85 -31.53
C GLU A 373 6.49 8.99 -32.18
N HIS A 374 6.28 7.77 -31.68
CA HIS A 374 5.45 6.77 -32.36
C HIS A 374 4.16 6.39 -31.60
N ASP A 375 4.10 6.58 -30.29
CA ASP A 375 2.99 6.13 -29.45
C ASP A 375 2.67 7.09 -28.29
N ASN A 376 1.84 8.07 -28.60
CA ASN A 376 1.40 9.07 -27.62
C ASN A 376 0.62 8.44 -26.43
N LYS A 377 -0.05 7.30 -26.63
CA LYS A 377 -0.84 6.67 -25.55
C LYS A 377 0.07 6.01 -24.52
N CYS A 378 1.06 5.25 -24.98
CA CYS A 378 2.12 4.72 -24.12
C CYS A 378 2.91 5.86 -23.46
N TYR A 379 3.28 6.89 -24.22
CA TYR A 379 4.03 8.03 -23.71
C TYR A 379 3.33 8.69 -22.51
N LYS A 380 2.03 8.96 -22.59
CA LYS A 380 1.23 9.49 -21.46
C LYS A 380 1.32 8.59 -20.23
N ALA A 381 1.31 7.28 -20.40
CA ALA A 381 1.38 6.35 -19.27
C ALA A 381 2.77 6.30 -18.64
N VAL A 382 3.83 6.39 -19.44
CA VAL A 382 5.20 6.58 -18.94
C VAL A 382 5.28 7.87 -18.12
N VAL A 383 4.73 8.97 -18.65
CA VAL A 383 4.69 10.27 -17.97
C VAL A 383 3.93 10.17 -16.65
N PHE A 384 2.74 9.53 -16.65
CA PHE A 384 2.01 9.24 -15.42
C PHE A 384 2.90 8.49 -14.42
N GLY A 385 3.57 7.41 -14.84
CA GLY A 385 4.40 6.57 -13.97
C GLY A 385 5.61 7.32 -13.40
N ILE A 386 6.26 8.15 -14.21
CA ILE A 386 7.38 9.01 -13.76
C ILE A 386 6.90 10.03 -12.71
N PHE A 387 5.78 10.69 -12.93
CA PHE A 387 5.22 11.63 -11.96
C PHE A 387 4.59 10.93 -10.74
N ALA A 388 4.36 9.62 -10.81
CA ALA A 388 3.91 8.81 -9.68
C ALA A 388 5.07 8.40 -8.74
N ASP A 389 6.34 8.59 -9.12
CA ASP A 389 7.53 8.23 -8.34
C ASP A 389 8.38 9.46 -7.99
N GLU A 390 8.26 9.95 -6.76
CA GLU A 390 8.99 11.12 -6.28
C GLU A 390 10.52 10.97 -6.35
N LYS A 391 11.04 9.74 -6.26
CA LYS A 391 12.49 9.49 -6.30
C LYS A 391 13.10 9.94 -7.62
N VAL A 392 12.32 9.91 -8.71
CA VAL A 392 12.76 10.33 -10.04
C VAL A 392 13.23 11.79 -10.05
N PHE A 393 12.58 12.67 -9.28
CA PHE A 393 12.88 14.10 -9.26
C PHE A 393 14.06 14.47 -8.37
N THR A 394 14.55 13.53 -7.56
CA THR A 394 15.73 13.71 -6.69
C THR A 394 17.01 13.13 -7.28
N SER A 395 16.90 12.36 -8.37
CA SER A 395 18.02 11.64 -8.97
C SER A 395 18.49 12.32 -10.26
N ASP A 396 19.77 12.66 -10.32
CA ASP A 396 20.40 13.26 -11.51
C ASP A 396 20.32 12.35 -12.75
N ARG A 397 20.15 11.05 -12.56
CA ARG A 397 19.99 10.05 -13.65
C ARG A 397 18.83 10.37 -14.58
N PHE A 398 17.78 11.04 -14.08
CA PHE A 398 16.56 11.30 -14.85
C PHE A 398 16.47 12.71 -15.43
N LYS A 399 17.53 13.51 -15.31
CA LYS A 399 17.50 14.91 -15.72
C LYS A 399 17.12 15.09 -17.20
N ASP A 400 17.65 14.25 -18.09
CA ASP A 400 17.35 14.33 -19.52
C ASP A 400 15.93 13.85 -19.85
N VAL A 401 15.46 12.82 -19.16
CA VAL A 401 14.07 12.32 -19.25
C VAL A 401 13.08 13.40 -18.81
N LEU A 402 13.33 14.02 -17.66
CA LEU A 402 12.49 15.10 -17.14
C LEU A 402 12.51 16.31 -18.07
N ARG A 403 13.68 16.68 -18.61
CA ARG A 403 13.79 17.76 -19.59
C ARG A 403 12.95 17.50 -20.84
N LEU A 404 12.92 16.26 -21.34
CA LEU A 404 12.08 15.88 -22.49
C LEU A 404 10.59 16.05 -22.17
N ILE A 405 10.14 15.48 -21.05
CA ILE A 405 8.72 15.50 -20.66
C ILE A 405 8.24 16.92 -20.36
N LEU A 406 9.08 17.75 -19.72
CA LEU A 406 8.75 19.14 -19.39
C LEU A 406 8.44 19.99 -20.62
N VAL A 407 9.10 19.73 -21.76
CA VAL A 407 8.82 20.41 -23.03
C VAL A 407 7.45 20.00 -23.57
N ASP A 408 6.99 18.79 -23.28
CA ASP A 408 5.72 18.24 -23.78
C ASP A 408 4.52 18.53 -22.89
N LEU A 409 4.72 19.13 -21.70
CA LEU A 409 3.62 19.59 -20.85
C LEU A 409 2.75 20.70 -21.49
N VAL A 410 3.11 21.14 -22.70
CA VAL A 410 2.29 22.00 -23.56
C VAL A 410 1.12 21.23 -24.22
N ASP A 411 1.14 19.91 -24.19
CA ASP A 411 0.03 19.06 -24.60
C ASP A 411 -0.93 18.80 -23.42
N GLU A 412 -2.23 18.88 -23.67
CA GLU A 412 -3.26 18.78 -22.63
C GLU A 412 -3.32 17.40 -21.99
N ASP A 413 -3.21 16.35 -22.79
CA ASP A 413 -3.27 14.97 -22.30
C ASP A 413 -2.01 14.59 -21.53
N VAL A 414 -0.84 15.04 -22.01
CA VAL A 414 0.44 14.83 -21.32
C VAL A 414 0.47 15.57 -19.99
N PHE A 415 0.00 16.83 -19.95
CA PHE A 415 -0.12 17.57 -18.70
C PHE A 415 -1.08 16.89 -17.72
N TYR A 416 -2.25 16.45 -18.21
CA TYR A 416 -3.19 15.71 -17.37
C TYR A 416 -2.56 14.44 -16.80
N ALA A 417 -1.85 13.65 -17.62
CA ALA A 417 -1.18 12.43 -17.17
C ALA A 417 -0.09 12.71 -16.11
N ALA A 418 0.73 13.76 -16.30
CA ALA A 418 1.73 14.18 -15.32
C ALA A 418 1.08 14.60 -14.00
N PHE A 419 0.00 15.38 -14.06
CA PHE A 419 -0.68 15.86 -12.85
C PHE A 419 -1.42 14.73 -12.12
N ASP A 420 -2.03 13.82 -12.87
CA ASP A 420 -2.66 12.62 -12.35
C ASP A 420 -1.66 11.67 -11.66
N GLY A 421 -0.47 11.50 -12.27
CA GLY A 421 0.66 10.79 -11.68
C GLY A 421 1.10 11.44 -10.36
N ALA A 422 1.29 12.76 -10.35
CA ALA A 422 1.69 13.51 -9.17
C ALA A 422 0.70 13.35 -8.01
N ILE A 423 -0.62 13.37 -8.28
CA ILE A 423 -1.65 13.09 -7.28
C ILE A 423 -1.54 11.65 -6.77
N SER A 424 -1.32 10.70 -7.66
CA SER A 424 -1.22 9.28 -7.30
C SER A 424 0.04 8.95 -6.49
N SER A 425 1.11 9.75 -6.63
CA SER A 425 2.40 9.52 -5.96
C SER A 425 2.37 9.63 -4.44
N GLY A 426 1.47 10.45 -3.90
CA GLY A 426 1.59 10.83 -2.49
C GLY A 426 2.34 12.15 -2.25
N SER A 427 3.02 12.71 -3.26
CA SER A 427 3.93 13.84 -3.09
C SER A 427 3.24 15.19 -3.25
N ASN A 428 3.04 15.88 -2.12
CA ASN A 428 2.69 17.30 -2.09
C ASN A 428 3.70 18.19 -2.82
N HIS A 429 4.98 17.78 -2.86
CA HIS A 429 6.04 18.55 -3.51
C HIS A 429 5.82 18.64 -5.03
N LEU A 430 5.59 17.49 -5.69
CA LEU A 430 5.34 17.47 -7.14
C LEU A 430 4.08 18.23 -7.55
N ILE A 431 3.02 18.10 -6.75
CA ILE A 431 1.77 18.84 -6.96
C ILE A 431 2.03 20.35 -6.89
N ASN A 432 2.79 20.81 -5.90
CA ASN A 432 3.13 22.22 -5.75
C ASN A 432 4.02 22.72 -6.91
N LEU A 433 4.97 21.91 -7.38
CA LEU A 433 5.79 22.24 -8.55
C LEU A 433 4.93 22.44 -9.81
N LEU A 434 3.92 21.60 -10.06
CA LEU A 434 3.06 21.72 -11.24
C LEU A 434 2.05 22.88 -11.14
N ILE A 435 1.51 23.15 -9.95
CA ILE A 435 0.44 24.13 -9.76
C ILE A 435 0.94 25.53 -9.41
N LEU A 436 1.89 25.64 -8.48
CA LEU A 436 2.35 26.92 -7.92
C LEU A 436 3.70 27.33 -8.49
N ASP A 437 4.68 26.42 -8.45
CA ASP A 437 6.09 26.73 -8.69
C ASP A 437 6.61 26.28 -10.05
N LEU A 438 5.72 26.23 -11.06
CA LEU A 438 6.04 25.71 -12.39
C LEU A 438 7.24 26.43 -13.03
N PHE A 439 7.39 27.73 -12.82
CA PHE A 439 8.53 28.47 -13.35
C PHE A 439 9.86 28.01 -12.72
N THR A 440 9.88 27.83 -11.40
CA THR A 440 11.03 27.29 -10.67
C THR A 440 11.33 25.89 -11.12
N PHE A 441 10.29 25.06 -11.29
CA PHE A 441 10.43 23.70 -11.77
C PHE A 441 11.08 23.64 -13.15
N LEU A 442 10.64 24.47 -14.11
CA LEU A 442 11.25 24.55 -15.44
C LEU A 442 12.71 25.01 -15.39
N ARG A 443 13.07 25.95 -14.50
CA ARG A 443 14.46 26.44 -14.34
C ARG A 443 15.44 25.38 -13.85
N LEU A 444 14.97 24.36 -13.15
CA LEU A 444 15.84 23.27 -12.67
C LEU A 444 16.35 22.39 -13.82
N TYR A 445 15.58 22.28 -14.91
CA TYR A 445 15.82 21.32 -15.98
C TYR A 445 16.08 21.96 -17.35
N ILE A 446 15.75 23.24 -17.52
CA ILE A 446 15.93 23.97 -18.77
C ILE A 446 16.93 25.10 -18.55
N THR A 447 18.03 25.06 -19.32
CA THR A 447 19.15 26.00 -19.18
C THR A 447 18.86 27.38 -19.75
N SER A 448 18.00 27.47 -20.77
CA SER A 448 17.68 28.70 -21.49
C SER A 448 16.53 29.46 -20.81
N ILE A 449 16.80 30.67 -20.34
CA ILE A 449 15.80 31.50 -19.64
C ILE A 449 14.64 31.91 -20.55
N THR A 450 14.91 32.13 -21.84
CA THR A 450 13.89 32.50 -22.84
C THR A 450 12.95 31.31 -23.11
N ASP A 451 13.50 30.10 -23.18
CA ASP A 451 12.69 28.88 -23.33
C ASP A 451 11.83 28.61 -22.11
N VAL A 452 12.37 28.81 -20.90
CA VAL A 452 11.61 28.72 -19.66
C VAL A 452 10.41 29.67 -19.67
N GLN A 453 10.61 30.94 -20.06
CA GLN A 453 9.52 31.93 -20.11
C GLN A 453 8.45 31.53 -21.12
N ARG A 454 8.85 31.08 -22.32
CA ARG A 454 7.94 30.64 -23.37
C ARG A 454 7.11 29.42 -22.93
N LEU A 455 7.78 28.38 -22.42
CA LEU A 455 7.11 27.16 -21.96
C LEU A 455 6.19 27.44 -20.77
N PHE A 456 6.62 28.27 -19.82
CA PHE A 456 5.79 28.65 -18.67
C PHE A 456 4.45 29.27 -19.11
N GLN A 457 4.46 30.15 -20.12
CA GLN A 457 3.24 30.75 -20.65
C GLN A 457 2.34 29.70 -21.32
N GLN A 458 2.90 28.83 -22.16
CA GLN A 458 2.17 27.78 -22.87
C GLN A 458 1.55 26.77 -21.90
N ILE A 459 2.36 26.21 -20.98
CA ILE A 459 1.91 25.25 -19.98
C ILE A 459 0.89 25.90 -19.03
N THR A 460 1.04 27.19 -18.69
CA THR A 460 0.03 27.89 -17.86
C THR A 460 -1.33 27.95 -18.54
N SER A 461 -1.37 28.11 -19.87
CA SER A 461 -2.61 28.06 -20.65
C SER A 461 -3.23 26.66 -20.64
N VAL A 462 -2.41 25.63 -20.87
CA VAL A 462 -2.82 24.21 -20.89
C VAL A 462 -3.33 23.79 -19.52
N ARG A 463 -2.62 24.12 -18.45
CA ARG A 463 -3.03 23.88 -17.06
C ARG A 463 -4.43 24.42 -16.77
N LYS A 464 -4.78 25.61 -17.26
CA LYS A 464 -6.14 26.16 -17.10
C LYS A 464 -7.18 25.29 -17.80
N LYS A 465 -6.89 24.82 -19.02
CA LYS A 465 -7.78 23.92 -19.77
C LYS A 465 -7.98 22.59 -19.04
N VAL A 466 -6.89 21.96 -18.60
CA VAL A 466 -6.94 20.69 -17.84
C VAL A 466 -7.77 20.84 -16.57
N ILE A 467 -7.61 21.94 -15.82
CA ILE A 467 -8.41 22.17 -14.61
C ILE A 467 -9.90 22.32 -14.95
N VAL A 468 -10.24 22.97 -16.07
CA VAL A 468 -11.64 23.11 -16.51
C VAL A 468 -12.22 21.76 -16.97
N ASN A 469 -11.47 20.99 -17.75
CA ASN A 469 -11.95 19.77 -18.40
C ASN A 469 -11.90 18.53 -17.48
N HIS A 470 -10.90 18.47 -16.60
CA HIS A 470 -10.60 17.29 -15.78
C HIS A 470 -10.52 17.58 -14.27
N GLY A 471 -10.78 18.82 -13.85
CA GLY A 471 -10.63 19.24 -12.46
C GLY A 471 -11.43 18.39 -11.48
N GLU A 472 -12.65 17.98 -11.82
CA GLU A 472 -13.49 17.14 -10.97
C GLU A 472 -12.88 15.75 -10.75
N THR A 473 -12.40 15.12 -11.82
CA THR A 473 -11.71 13.82 -11.73
C THR A 473 -10.45 13.91 -10.89
N LEU A 474 -9.65 14.98 -11.08
CA LEU A 474 -8.44 15.23 -10.29
C LEU A 474 -8.77 15.49 -8.82
N LEU A 475 -9.88 16.18 -8.54
CA LEU A 475 -10.34 16.45 -7.20
C LEU A 475 -10.74 15.17 -6.46
N TRP A 476 -11.47 14.26 -7.14
CA TRP A 476 -11.78 12.93 -6.63
C TRP A 476 -10.53 12.10 -6.34
N LYS A 477 -9.52 12.18 -7.21
CA LYS A 477 -8.25 11.46 -7.02
C LYS A 477 -7.40 12.05 -5.90
N ALA A 478 -7.34 13.38 -5.78
CA ALA A 478 -6.66 14.05 -4.68
C ALA A 478 -7.30 13.65 -3.34
N LEU A 479 -8.62 13.59 -3.32
CA LEU A 479 -9.36 13.11 -2.17
C LEU A 479 -9.04 11.65 -1.85
N ARG A 480 -9.17 10.73 -2.82
CA ARG A 480 -8.85 9.31 -2.66
C ARG A 480 -7.42 9.08 -2.17
N SER A 481 -6.48 9.92 -2.60
CA SER A 481 -5.06 9.76 -2.28
C SER A 481 -4.64 10.49 -1.00
N GLY A 482 -5.56 11.19 -0.32
CA GLY A 482 -5.26 11.91 0.93
C GLY A 482 -4.55 13.27 0.76
N HIS A 483 -4.63 13.89 -0.42
CA HIS A 483 -3.97 15.15 -0.73
C HIS A 483 -4.83 16.37 -0.46
N HIS A 484 -4.99 16.69 0.82
CA HIS A 484 -5.73 17.88 1.28
C HIS A 484 -5.21 19.20 0.69
N ASP A 485 -3.89 19.35 0.50
CA ASP A 485 -3.30 20.56 -0.12
C ASP A 485 -3.67 20.64 -1.61
N CYS A 486 -3.54 19.54 -2.35
CA CYS A 486 -3.96 19.47 -3.76
C CYS A 486 -5.45 19.74 -3.91
N PHE A 487 -6.27 19.12 -3.05
CA PHE A 487 -7.71 19.32 -3.00
C PHE A 487 -8.06 20.80 -2.81
N ARG A 488 -7.43 21.46 -1.83
CA ARG A 488 -7.56 22.91 -1.61
C ARG A 488 -7.17 23.71 -2.84
N LEU A 489 -6.00 23.41 -3.43
CA LEU A 489 -5.49 24.12 -4.60
C LEU A 489 -6.42 24.01 -5.81
N LEU A 490 -6.99 22.84 -6.08
CA LEU A 490 -7.96 22.63 -7.16
C LEU A 490 -9.22 23.49 -6.94
N ILE A 491 -9.72 23.58 -5.71
CA ILE A 491 -10.87 24.44 -5.39
C ILE A 491 -10.52 25.93 -5.53
N LEU A 492 -9.34 26.36 -5.09
CA LEU A 492 -8.82 27.72 -5.33
C LEU A 492 -8.75 28.04 -6.83
N LYS A 493 -8.57 27.03 -7.68
CA LYS A 493 -8.59 27.15 -9.15
C LYS A 493 -9.98 26.97 -9.77
N ARG A 494 -11.05 27.09 -8.96
CA ARG A 494 -12.47 27.09 -9.35
C ARG A 494 -13.03 25.75 -9.83
N VAL A 495 -12.45 24.62 -9.43
CA VAL A 495 -13.10 23.31 -9.62
C VAL A 495 -14.36 23.25 -8.74
N SER A 496 -15.49 22.81 -9.31
CA SER A 496 -16.77 22.75 -8.60
C SER A 496 -16.80 21.62 -7.55
N LEU A 497 -17.41 21.91 -6.39
CA LEU A 497 -17.67 20.95 -5.32
C LEU A 497 -19.05 20.27 -5.43
N SER A 498 -19.94 20.74 -6.30
CA SER A 498 -21.34 20.26 -6.34
C SER A 498 -21.46 18.79 -6.71
N LYS A 499 -20.71 18.33 -7.72
CA LYS A 499 -20.74 16.93 -8.18
C LYS A 499 -20.07 15.95 -7.22
N LEU A 500 -19.23 16.43 -6.30
CA LEU A 500 -18.77 15.60 -5.19
C LEU A 500 -20.01 15.20 -4.38
N ALA A 501 -20.81 16.16 -3.91
CA ALA A 501 -22.00 15.93 -3.09
C ALA A 501 -23.08 15.06 -3.76
N GLU A 502 -23.31 15.21 -5.06
CA GLU A 502 -24.29 14.40 -5.81
C GLU A 502 -23.88 12.91 -5.88
N GLY A 503 -22.58 12.63 -6.00
CA GLY A 503 -22.04 11.27 -5.96
C GLY A 503 -22.10 10.59 -4.59
N TYR A 504 -22.41 11.34 -3.51
CA TYR A 504 -22.45 10.84 -2.13
C TYR A 504 -23.82 10.33 -1.66
N SER A 505 -24.81 10.20 -2.55
CA SER A 505 -26.16 9.77 -2.17
C SER A 505 -26.31 8.32 -1.67
N GLY A 506 -25.20 7.60 -1.39
CA GLY A 506 -25.23 6.26 -0.82
C GLY A 506 -24.10 5.94 0.18
N LEU A 507 -24.40 5.09 1.16
CA LEU A 507 -23.48 4.47 2.15
C LEU A 507 -22.16 3.98 1.55
N HIS A 508 -22.19 3.53 0.29
CA HIS A 508 -21.05 2.98 -0.44
C HIS A 508 -19.94 4.03 -0.69
N SER A 509 -20.32 5.27 -0.98
CA SER A 509 -19.40 6.37 -1.25
C SER A 509 -18.64 6.82 0.01
N LEU A 510 -19.30 6.86 1.17
CA LEU A 510 -18.67 7.11 2.47
C LEU A 510 -17.80 5.93 2.92
N TRP A 511 -18.22 4.68 2.65
CA TRP A 511 -17.36 3.51 2.87
C TRP A 511 -16.06 3.61 2.06
N TRP A 512 -16.14 4.00 0.80
CA TRP A 512 -15.00 4.15 -0.11
C TRP A 512 -14.12 5.38 0.20
N PHE A 513 -14.76 6.47 0.60
CA PHE A 513 -14.11 7.66 1.16
C PHE A 513 -13.27 7.28 2.38
N SER A 514 -13.82 6.39 3.20
CA SER A 514 -13.27 6.11 4.51
C SER A 514 -12.15 5.10 4.56
N SER A 515 -12.14 4.12 3.64
CA SER A 515 -11.04 3.17 3.51
C SER A 515 -9.73 3.85 3.06
N ASN A 516 -9.82 5.02 2.42
CA ASN A 516 -8.69 5.74 1.85
C ASN A 516 -8.35 7.06 2.58
N VAL A 517 -9.34 7.87 2.98
CA VAL A 517 -9.14 9.19 3.64
C VAL A 517 -9.05 9.08 5.17
N LEU A 518 -9.65 8.04 5.76
CA LEU A 518 -9.86 7.93 7.20
C LEU A 518 -9.27 6.67 7.80
N ALA A 519 -8.19 6.15 7.20
CA ALA A 519 -7.24 5.25 7.87
C ALA A 519 -6.51 6.00 9.02
N ILE A 520 -7.28 6.54 9.96
CA ILE A 520 -6.85 7.15 11.23
C ILE A 520 -6.02 6.14 12.02
N LEU A 521 -6.32 4.85 11.81
CA LEU A 521 -5.51 3.76 12.25
C LEU A 521 -5.11 2.89 11.08
N PRO A 522 -3.85 2.47 11.03
CA PRO A 522 -3.43 1.43 10.14
C PRO A 522 -4.30 0.18 10.45
N SER A 523 -5.18 -0.20 9.53
CA SER A 523 -6.09 -1.35 9.67
C SER A 523 -5.30 -2.67 9.77
N ASN A 524 -5.95 -3.79 10.05
CA ASN A 524 -5.34 -5.13 9.95
C ASN A 524 -4.72 -5.42 8.55
N MET A 525 -5.01 -4.60 7.53
CA MET A 525 -4.35 -4.59 6.22
C MET A 525 -2.93 -3.96 6.25
N THR A 526 -2.38 -3.68 7.43
CA THR A 526 -1.04 -3.05 7.57
C THR A 526 0.11 -4.00 7.65
N VAL A 527 -0.19 -5.29 7.78
CA VAL A 527 0.79 -6.38 7.75
C VAL A 527 1.13 -6.78 6.31
N THR A 528 0.45 -6.17 5.34
CA THR A 528 0.51 -6.63 3.96
C THR A 528 1.83 -6.31 3.29
N SER A 529 2.51 -5.25 3.76
CA SER A 529 3.89 -4.91 3.37
C SER A 529 4.69 -4.32 4.54
N ASN A 530 6.02 -4.34 4.44
CA ASN A 530 6.89 -3.77 5.46
C ASN A 530 6.70 -2.26 5.63
N ILE A 531 6.46 -1.53 4.53
CA ILE A 531 6.20 -0.09 4.53
C ILE A 531 4.97 0.25 5.39
N ARG A 532 3.87 -0.49 5.23
CA ARG A 532 2.66 -0.26 6.02
C ARG A 532 2.84 -0.61 7.48
N TYR A 533 3.65 -1.62 7.77
CA TYR A 533 3.98 -1.96 9.15
C TYR A 533 4.84 -0.90 9.81
N GLU A 534 5.83 -0.34 9.12
CA GLU A 534 6.66 0.75 9.64
C GLU A 534 5.80 1.97 10.02
N GLN A 535 4.87 2.37 9.15
CA GLN A 535 3.92 3.44 9.43
C GLN A 535 3.07 3.15 10.69
N PHE A 536 2.61 1.90 10.84
CA PHE A 536 1.89 1.47 12.03
C PHE A 536 2.76 1.44 13.29
N HIS A 537 3.99 0.99 13.17
CA HIS A 537 4.94 0.96 14.27
C HIS A 537 5.24 2.37 14.79
N GLN A 538 5.49 3.32 13.89
CA GLN A 538 5.71 4.73 14.25
C GLN A 538 4.49 5.32 14.98
N PHE A 539 3.29 5.04 14.49
CA PHE A 539 2.07 5.47 15.16
C PHE A 539 1.92 4.84 16.57
N LEU A 540 2.26 3.56 16.72
CA LEU A 540 2.26 2.90 18.03
C LEU A 540 3.29 3.50 18.99
N LEU A 541 4.47 3.87 18.51
CA LEU A 541 5.49 4.55 19.32
C LEU A 541 4.97 5.89 19.83
N GLN A 542 4.31 6.67 18.96
CA GLN A 542 3.65 7.90 19.37
C GLN A 542 2.63 7.63 20.46
N LEU A 543 1.72 6.65 20.28
CA LEU A 543 0.72 6.29 21.30
C LEU A 543 1.33 5.83 22.63
N ARG A 544 2.52 5.24 22.62
CA ARG A 544 3.21 4.76 23.84
C ARG A 544 3.93 5.86 24.59
N ASN A 545 4.25 6.98 23.94
CA ASN A 545 4.91 8.10 24.59
C ASN A 545 4.13 8.56 25.83
N PRO A 546 4.73 8.61 27.03
CA PRO A 546 4.08 9.12 28.23
C PRO A 546 3.62 10.58 28.08
N ASP A 547 4.35 11.38 27.31
CA ASP A 547 4.09 12.81 27.06
C ASP A 547 3.24 13.01 25.79
N LEU A 548 2.27 12.12 25.57
CA LEU A 548 1.39 12.13 24.39
C LEU A 548 0.61 13.44 24.27
N ASP A 549 0.98 14.29 23.31
CA ASP A 549 0.18 15.43 22.88
C ASP A 549 -0.92 14.97 21.90
N THR A 550 -2.12 14.74 22.43
CA THR A 550 -3.27 14.31 21.62
C THR A 550 -3.73 15.39 20.64
N ASN A 551 -3.47 16.67 20.92
CA ASN A 551 -3.84 17.76 20.03
C ASN A 551 -2.91 17.83 18.82
N ALA A 552 -1.60 17.72 19.05
CA ALA A 552 -0.62 17.63 17.96
C ALA A 552 -0.92 16.46 17.02
N ILE A 553 -1.18 15.27 17.58
CA ILE A 553 -1.53 14.08 16.79
C ILE A 553 -2.85 14.29 16.04
N ALA A 554 -3.91 14.73 16.71
CA ALA A 554 -5.21 14.96 16.07
C ALA A 554 -5.09 15.90 14.85
N LYS A 555 -4.24 16.93 14.93
CA LYS A 555 -3.99 17.87 13.83
C LYS A 555 -3.16 17.28 12.69
N THR A 556 -2.39 16.22 12.94
CA THR A 556 -1.65 15.50 11.89
C THR A 556 -2.54 14.53 11.10
N LEU A 557 -3.69 14.14 11.66
CA LEU A 557 -4.63 13.21 11.04
C LEU A 557 -5.27 13.82 9.80
N LEU A 558 -5.40 12.98 8.78
CA LEU A 558 -5.96 13.32 7.48
C LEU A 558 -7.38 13.96 7.54
N PRO A 559 -8.34 13.48 8.36
CA PRO A 559 -9.64 14.14 8.52
C PRO A 559 -9.53 15.61 8.94
N TYR A 560 -8.68 15.92 9.93
CA TYR A 560 -8.48 17.30 10.36
C TYR A 560 -7.91 18.15 9.23
N LYS A 561 -6.88 17.63 8.55
CA LYS A 561 -6.21 18.30 7.44
C LYS A 561 -7.17 18.63 6.29
N PHE A 562 -8.07 17.73 5.93
CA PHE A 562 -9.10 17.98 4.90
C PHE A 562 -10.13 19.02 5.31
N VAL A 563 -10.69 18.90 6.52
CA VAL A 563 -11.66 19.90 6.98
C VAL A 563 -11.00 21.26 7.10
N LYS A 564 -9.80 21.34 7.68
CA LYS A 564 -9.02 22.58 7.74
C LYS A 564 -8.75 23.15 6.34
N ALA A 565 -8.40 22.31 5.37
CA ALA A 565 -8.19 22.73 3.98
C ALA A 565 -9.44 23.36 3.35
N ILE A 566 -10.65 22.93 3.74
CA ILE A 566 -11.93 23.52 3.32
C ILE A 566 -12.19 24.83 4.06
N VAL A 567 -11.95 24.87 5.37
CA VAL A 567 -12.20 26.05 6.21
C VAL A 567 -11.28 27.21 5.83
N ASP A 568 -10.04 26.90 5.45
CA ASP A 568 -9.05 27.88 5.00
C ASP A 568 -9.32 28.40 3.56
N LEU A 569 -10.40 27.97 2.91
CA LEU A 569 -10.78 28.49 1.59
C LEU A 569 -11.34 29.92 1.72
N PRO A 570 -10.92 30.85 0.84
CA PRO A 570 -11.46 32.20 0.81
C PRO A 570 -12.99 32.23 0.60
N ILE A 571 -13.69 33.06 1.39
CA ILE A 571 -15.16 33.19 1.36
C ILE A 571 -15.69 33.52 -0.05
N TYR A 572 -14.94 34.29 -0.85
CA TYR A 572 -15.37 34.69 -2.19
C TYR A 572 -15.55 33.51 -3.16
N ILE A 573 -14.85 32.39 -2.96
CA ILE A 573 -15.01 31.20 -3.80
C ILE A 573 -16.44 30.69 -3.73
N PHE A 574 -17.00 30.71 -2.53
CA PHE A 574 -18.36 30.29 -2.31
C PHE A 574 -19.38 31.32 -2.78
N LEU A 575 -19.06 32.63 -2.76
CA LEU A 575 -19.94 33.70 -3.26
C LEU A 575 -19.98 33.76 -4.80
N GLU A 576 -18.91 33.37 -5.49
CA GLU A 576 -18.90 33.26 -6.95
C GLU A 576 -19.61 31.98 -7.43
N GLN A 577 -19.50 30.90 -6.65
CA GLN A 577 -20.22 29.63 -6.91
C GLN A 577 -21.68 29.66 -6.43
N SER A 578 -22.09 30.63 -5.57
CA SER A 578 -23.42 30.72 -4.95
C SER A 578 -24.56 31.16 -5.85
N ARG A 579 -24.44 31.03 -7.19
CA ARG A 579 -25.66 30.99 -8.02
C ARG A 579 -26.45 29.70 -7.78
N THR A 580 -25.86 28.71 -7.12
CA THR A 580 -26.54 27.52 -6.60
C THR A 580 -26.39 27.45 -5.08
N ILE A 581 -27.47 27.12 -4.38
CA ILE A 581 -27.53 26.88 -2.92
C ILE A 581 -26.67 25.64 -2.53
N ASP A 582 -26.14 24.93 -3.51
CA ASP A 582 -25.62 23.57 -3.42
C ASP A 582 -24.17 23.49 -2.93
N ALA A 583 -23.32 24.51 -3.16
CA ALA A 583 -21.89 24.43 -2.80
C ALA A 583 -21.65 24.46 -1.27
N TRP A 584 -22.38 25.29 -0.54
CA TRP A 584 -22.31 25.36 0.92
C TRP A 584 -22.91 24.11 1.56
N ALA A 585 -24.06 23.66 1.07
CA ALA A 585 -24.69 22.42 1.50
C ALA A 585 -23.75 21.22 1.28
N ALA A 586 -23.08 21.15 0.11
CA ALA A 586 -22.09 20.13 -0.21
C ALA A 586 -20.92 20.10 0.78
N CYS A 587 -20.34 21.25 1.12
CA CYS A 587 -19.26 21.33 2.10
C CYS A 587 -19.72 20.89 3.50
N ASN A 588 -20.91 21.32 3.90
CA ASN A 588 -21.46 20.96 5.20
C ASN A 588 -21.73 19.45 5.29
N THR A 589 -22.35 18.86 4.27
CA THR A 589 -22.56 17.41 4.16
C THR A 589 -21.23 16.66 4.18
N PHE A 590 -20.20 17.17 3.49
CA PHE A 590 -18.87 16.58 3.47
C PHE A 590 -18.21 16.56 4.87
N ILE A 591 -18.24 17.70 5.58
CA ILE A 591 -17.68 17.81 6.93
C ILE A 591 -18.44 16.93 7.92
N ILE A 592 -19.77 16.91 7.83
CA ILE A 592 -20.63 16.03 8.63
C ILE A 592 -20.31 14.56 8.33
N GLY A 593 -20.10 14.19 7.06
CA GLY A 593 -19.68 12.85 6.67
C GLY A 593 -18.36 12.43 7.33
N ILE A 594 -17.37 13.33 7.39
CA ILE A 594 -16.11 13.10 8.11
C ILE A 594 -16.34 12.90 9.61
N MET A 595 -17.11 13.78 10.26
CA MET A 595 -17.41 13.68 11.69
C MET A 595 -18.19 12.41 12.04
N LEU A 596 -19.23 12.12 11.26
CA LEU A 596 -20.01 10.89 11.36
C LEU A 596 -19.09 9.69 11.28
N TYR A 597 -18.20 9.63 10.29
CA TYR A 597 -17.29 8.51 10.18
C TYR A 597 -16.38 8.36 11.40
N ILE A 598 -15.79 9.45 11.90
CA ILE A 598 -14.97 9.44 13.12
C ILE A 598 -15.76 8.86 14.30
N MET A 599 -17.05 9.15 14.41
CA MET A 599 -17.92 8.64 15.47
C MET A 599 -18.38 7.19 15.22
N LEU A 600 -18.58 6.79 13.97
CA LEU A 600 -19.18 5.52 13.59
C LEU A 600 -18.16 4.39 13.48
N TYR A 601 -16.98 4.70 12.94
CA TYR A 601 -15.98 3.71 12.61
C TYR A 601 -14.99 3.53 13.75
N ASP A 602 -14.77 2.28 14.17
CA ASP A 602 -13.67 1.89 15.08
C ASP A 602 -13.74 2.31 16.55
N TRP A 603 -14.73 3.10 16.97
CA TRP A 603 -14.88 3.54 18.38
C TRP A 603 -15.90 2.74 19.20
N LYS A 604 -16.80 2.00 18.53
CA LYS A 604 -17.73 1.07 19.21
C LYS A 604 -17.04 -0.14 19.82
N ARG A 605 -15.80 -0.44 19.43
CA ARG A 605 -15.10 -1.66 19.81
C ARG A 605 -13.63 -1.34 20.07
N PRO A 606 -13.01 -1.91 21.13
CA PRO A 606 -11.61 -1.69 21.39
C PRO A 606 -10.78 -2.23 20.22
N ILE A 607 -9.91 -1.39 19.67
CA ILE A 607 -9.00 -1.75 18.59
C ILE A 607 -7.75 -2.37 19.18
N PHE A 608 -7.25 -1.83 20.28
CA PHE A 608 -6.14 -2.40 21.01
C PHE A 608 -6.63 -3.35 22.10
N ALA A 609 -5.95 -4.47 22.27
CA ALA A 609 -6.13 -5.34 23.43
C ALA A 609 -5.61 -4.64 24.70
N ASP A 610 -4.60 -3.79 24.55
CA ASP A 610 -4.08 -2.92 25.60
C ASP A 610 -5.06 -1.77 25.89
N HIS A 611 -5.63 -1.79 27.10
CA HIS A 611 -6.62 -0.81 27.54
C HIS A 611 -6.03 0.61 27.70
N GLN A 612 -4.73 0.78 27.99
CA GLN A 612 -4.11 2.10 28.03
C GLN A 612 -3.95 2.68 26.62
N LEU A 613 -3.50 1.88 25.65
CA LEU A 613 -3.42 2.29 24.25
C LEU A 613 -4.81 2.61 23.70
N GLN A 614 -5.81 1.80 24.03
CA GLN A 614 -7.19 2.05 23.65
C GLN A 614 -7.71 3.37 24.23
N LYS A 615 -7.47 3.64 25.52
CA LYS A 615 -7.85 4.93 26.15
C LYS A 615 -7.15 6.14 25.53
N ARG A 616 -5.88 6.00 25.17
CA ARG A 616 -5.10 7.08 24.53
C ARG A 616 -5.60 7.36 23.12
N LEU A 617 -5.86 6.30 22.37
CA LEU A 617 -6.57 6.41 21.11
C LEU A 617 -7.90 7.11 21.32
N GLU A 618 -8.66 6.70 22.36
CA GLU A 618 -9.96 7.28 22.71
C GLU A 618 -9.93 8.79 22.93
N LYS A 619 -8.87 9.26 23.58
CA LYS A 619 -8.61 10.67 23.76
C LYS A 619 -8.33 11.40 22.43
N ILE A 620 -7.64 10.76 21.48
CA ILE A 620 -7.28 11.37 20.19
C ILE A 620 -8.50 11.66 19.30
N SER A 621 -9.47 10.74 19.12
CA SER A 621 -10.69 11.12 18.36
C SER A 621 -11.51 12.16 19.08
N TYR A 622 -11.61 12.09 20.42
CA TYR A 622 -12.32 13.13 21.14
C TYR A 622 -11.70 14.50 20.83
N THR A 623 -10.37 14.62 20.96
CA THR A 623 -9.63 15.84 20.60
C THR A 623 -9.75 16.17 19.11
N LEU A 624 -9.80 15.18 18.23
CA LEU A 624 -10.03 15.40 16.79
C LEU A 624 -11.40 16.01 16.53
N LEU A 625 -12.46 15.44 17.10
CA LEU A 625 -13.83 15.93 16.94
C LEU A 625 -13.99 17.32 17.56
N GLU A 626 -13.39 17.55 18.72
CA GLU A 626 -13.33 18.86 19.37
C GLU A 626 -12.63 19.87 18.46
N ASN A 627 -11.46 19.52 17.94
CA ASN A 627 -10.73 20.35 16.99
C ASN A 627 -11.56 20.65 15.74
N LEU A 628 -12.28 19.66 15.18
CA LEU A 628 -13.13 19.86 14.01
C LEU A 628 -14.32 20.79 14.29
N LEU A 629 -14.94 20.70 15.46
CA LEU A 629 -16.02 21.59 15.89
C LEU A 629 -15.53 23.00 16.23
N SER A 630 -14.28 23.12 16.70
CA SER A 630 -13.64 24.40 17.00
C SER A 630 -13.20 25.19 15.76
N LEU A 631 -13.07 24.51 14.61
CA LEU A 631 -12.87 25.21 13.35
C LEU A 631 -14.11 26.09 13.17
N GLN A 632 -13.94 27.42 13.25
CA GLN A 632 -15.02 28.41 13.14
C GLN A 632 -15.53 28.48 11.70
N ILE A 633 -16.18 27.40 11.26
CA ILE A 633 -16.79 27.35 9.95
C ILE A 633 -18.06 28.20 10.06
N LYS A 634 -17.97 29.44 9.61
CA LYS A 634 -19.07 30.42 9.58
C LYS A 634 -20.38 29.89 8.93
N TYR A 635 -20.30 28.74 8.26
CA TYR A 635 -21.36 28.12 7.48
C TYR A 635 -21.56 26.61 7.79
N PHE A 636 -20.89 26.07 8.81
CA PHE A 636 -21.16 24.70 9.27
C PHE A 636 -22.43 24.68 10.10
N ASN A 637 -23.37 23.84 9.70
CA ASN A 637 -24.60 23.62 10.44
C ASN A 637 -24.57 22.23 11.06
N ILE A 638 -24.20 22.16 12.35
CA ILE A 638 -24.16 20.94 13.17
C ILE A 638 -25.51 20.19 13.21
N ASN A 639 -26.59 20.91 12.90
CA ASN A 639 -27.97 20.43 12.91
C ASN A 639 -28.46 19.91 11.57
N THR A 640 -27.60 19.83 10.56
CA THR A 640 -27.96 19.26 9.26
C THR A 640 -28.26 17.76 9.40
N LEU A 641 -29.34 17.37 8.74
CA LEU A 641 -29.79 16.00 8.64
C LEU A 641 -29.03 15.30 7.51
N ASP A 642 -28.24 14.29 7.84
CA ASP A 642 -27.51 13.48 6.87
C ASP A 642 -28.33 12.24 6.51
N SER A 643 -28.50 11.96 5.20
CA SER A 643 -29.27 10.81 4.71
C SER A 643 -28.44 9.54 4.57
N SER A 644 -27.15 9.58 4.89
CA SER A 644 -26.21 8.53 4.53
C SER A 644 -26.29 7.30 5.45
N PHE A 645 -27.09 7.31 6.52
CA PHE A 645 -27.16 6.21 7.51
C PHE A 645 -28.55 5.56 7.64
N GLY A 646 -29.26 5.39 6.53
CA GLY A 646 -30.55 4.66 6.51
C GLY A 646 -31.71 5.42 7.17
N GLY A 647 -31.48 6.71 7.46
CA GLY A 647 -32.44 7.68 7.98
C GLY A 647 -31.78 9.06 7.99
N ARG A 648 -32.54 10.12 7.73
CA ARG A 648 -32.06 11.51 7.82
C ARG A 648 -31.85 11.88 9.28
N ALA A 649 -30.63 11.77 9.79
CA ALA A 649 -30.30 11.95 11.21
C ALA A 649 -29.19 13.00 11.42
N THR A 650 -29.14 13.66 12.59
CA THR A 650 -28.04 14.58 12.95
C THR A 650 -26.88 13.84 13.64
N LEU A 651 -25.72 14.49 13.74
CA LEU A 651 -24.60 13.99 14.56
C LEU A 651 -25.03 13.65 16.00
N LEU A 652 -25.96 14.43 16.57
CA LEU A 652 -26.45 14.20 17.93
C LEU A 652 -27.32 12.94 18.05
N HIS A 653 -28.12 12.61 17.04
CA HIS A 653 -28.85 11.32 16.99
C HIS A 653 -27.88 10.15 17.00
N ILE A 654 -26.79 10.26 16.25
CA ILE A 654 -25.77 9.22 16.18
C ILE A 654 -25.00 9.12 17.51
N ALA A 655 -24.55 10.23 18.09
CA ALA A 655 -23.86 10.22 19.39
C ALA A 655 -24.69 9.55 20.50
N THR A 656 -26.00 9.79 20.50
CA THR A 656 -26.94 9.23 21.49
C THR A 656 -27.23 7.76 21.23
N GLN A 657 -27.43 7.34 19.98
CA GLN A 657 -27.55 5.92 19.61
C GLN A 657 -26.31 5.10 20.00
N PHE A 658 -25.14 5.73 19.95
CA PHE A 658 -23.86 5.14 20.34
C PHE A 658 -23.60 5.16 21.84
N ASP A 659 -24.45 5.85 22.60
CA ASP A 659 -24.36 5.95 24.05
C ASP A 659 -23.02 6.53 24.53
N ASN A 660 -22.54 7.57 23.84
CA ASN A 660 -21.28 8.22 24.17
C ASN A 660 -21.52 9.61 24.78
N PRO A 661 -21.51 9.75 26.12
CA PRO A 661 -21.81 11.02 26.78
C PRO A 661 -20.79 12.11 26.47
N MET A 662 -19.55 11.75 26.13
CA MET A 662 -18.52 12.72 25.75
C MET A 662 -18.85 13.38 24.42
N TRP A 663 -19.26 12.60 23.41
CA TRP A 663 -19.72 13.16 22.13
C TRP A 663 -21.01 13.95 22.27
N VAL A 664 -21.98 13.45 23.05
CA VAL A 664 -23.23 14.18 23.33
C VAL A 664 -22.92 15.54 23.95
N ASN A 665 -22.10 15.58 25.00
CA ASN A 665 -21.72 16.84 25.64
C ASN A 665 -21.01 17.79 24.67
N LEU A 666 -20.03 17.28 23.90
CA LEU A 666 -19.28 18.08 22.93
C LEU A 666 -20.18 18.69 21.84
N LEU A 667 -21.12 17.91 21.29
CA LEU A 667 -22.06 18.39 20.27
C LEU A 667 -23.04 19.41 20.85
N LEU A 668 -23.53 19.19 22.07
CA LEU A 668 -24.40 20.16 22.76
C LEU A 668 -23.67 21.49 23.04
N GLN A 669 -22.40 21.42 23.47
CA GLN A 669 -21.52 22.58 23.62
C GLN A 669 -21.32 23.34 22.31
N ALA A 670 -21.26 22.61 21.18
CA ALA A 670 -21.19 23.17 19.84
C ALA A 670 -22.55 23.62 19.26
N GLY A 671 -23.63 23.63 20.04
CA GLY A 671 -24.94 24.15 19.63
C GLY A 671 -25.85 23.14 18.92
N ALA A 672 -25.61 21.85 19.07
CA ALA A 672 -26.51 20.82 18.54
C ALA A 672 -27.90 20.88 19.21
N ASN A 673 -28.94 20.82 18.40
CA ASN A 673 -30.33 20.93 18.82
C ASN A 673 -30.89 19.54 19.16
N ARG A 674 -31.09 19.30 20.46
CA ARG A 674 -31.69 18.08 21.03
C ARG A 674 -33.17 17.84 20.66
N LEU A 675 -33.83 18.80 20.00
CA LEU A 675 -35.24 18.71 19.64
C LEU A 675 -35.49 18.37 18.17
N ILE A 676 -34.45 18.31 17.33
CA ILE A 676 -34.60 17.94 15.92
C ILE A 676 -35.07 16.50 15.83
N GLU A 677 -36.05 16.26 14.99
CA GLU A 677 -36.54 14.93 14.66
C GLU A 677 -35.86 14.43 13.39
N ASP A 678 -35.46 13.16 13.39
CA ASP A 678 -34.95 12.47 12.22
C ASP A 678 -36.08 12.07 11.24
N SER A 679 -35.74 11.36 10.15
CA SER A 679 -36.75 10.85 9.21
C SER A 679 -37.75 9.85 9.82
N LEU A 680 -37.47 9.29 11.00
CA LEU A 680 -38.37 8.41 11.73
C LEU A 680 -39.21 9.18 12.77
N SER A 681 -39.20 10.52 12.72
CA SER A 681 -39.83 11.41 13.70
C SER A 681 -39.33 11.17 15.13
N LYS A 682 -38.08 10.71 15.27
CA LYS A 682 -37.45 10.46 16.57
C LYS A 682 -36.48 11.57 16.91
N LYS A 683 -36.48 12.00 18.17
CA LYS A 683 -35.51 12.93 18.78
C LYS A 683 -34.28 12.16 19.28
N PRO A 684 -33.12 12.81 19.47
CA PRO A 684 -31.92 12.17 20.01
C PRO A 684 -32.15 11.46 21.35
N ILE A 685 -32.98 12.02 22.24
CA ILE A 685 -33.28 11.40 23.54
C ILE A 685 -33.95 10.02 23.43
N GLN A 686 -34.70 9.78 22.34
CA GLN A 686 -35.39 8.51 22.11
C GLN A 686 -34.44 7.41 21.60
N TYR A 687 -33.19 7.74 21.27
CA TYR A 687 -32.13 6.78 20.94
C TYR A 687 -31.28 6.37 22.14
N VAL A 688 -31.45 7.02 23.31
CA VAL A 688 -30.71 6.68 24.53
C VAL A 688 -31.18 5.33 25.06
N LYS A 689 -30.23 4.43 25.32
CA LYS A 689 -30.53 3.10 25.90
C LYS A 689 -31.02 3.25 27.32
N GLU A 690 -31.95 2.39 27.73
CA GLU A 690 -32.56 2.43 29.08
C GLU A 690 -31.53 2.28 30.22
N SER A 691 -30.38 1.67 29.95
CA SER A 691 -29.33 1.42 30.92
C SER A 691 -28.37 2.58 31.19
N ASP A 692 -28.34 3.63 30.36
CA ASP A 692 -27.37 4.72 30.49
C ASP A 692 -28.04 6.05 30.86
N ASN A 693 -27.83 6.44 32.12
CA ASN A 693 -28.38 7.66 32.68
C ASN A 693 -27.58 8.92 32.28
N LYS A 694 -26.34 8.81 31.79
CA LYS A 694 -25.48 9.98 31.55
C LYS A 694 -25.88 10.71 30.27
N CYS A 695 -26.08 10.00 29.16
CA CYS A 695 -26.56 10.60 27.91
C CYS A 695 -27.94 11.23 28.11
N ARG A 696 -28.85 10.52 28.79
CA ARG A 696 -30.20 11.03 29.13
C ARG A 696 -30.11 12.29 30.00
N TYR A 697 -29.32 12.24 31.07
CA TYR A 697 -29.11 13.38 31.96
C TYR A 697 -28.58 14.60 31.21
N LEU A 698 -27.58 14.43 30.35
CA LEU A 698 -27.06 15.53 29.51
C LEU A 698 -28.17 16.08 28.61
N LEU A 699 -28.89 15.22 27.89
CA LEU A 699 -29.95 15.68 26.98
C LEU A 699 -31.14 16.34 27.70
N GLU A 700 -31.47 15.98 28.94
CA GLU A 700 -32.57 16.58 29.69
C GLU A 700 -32.16 17.89 30.37
N ASN A 701 -30.97 17.90 30.97
CA ASN A 701 -30.51 18.97 31.85
C ASN A 701 -29.61 20.00 31.16
N TYR A 702 -29.33 19.87 29.87
CA TYR A 702 -28.59 20.89 29.12
C TYR A 702 -29.42 22.17 29.00
N GLN A 703 -29.10 23.17 29.82
CA GLN A 703 -29.80 24.46 29.90
C GLN A 703 -29.20 25.53 29.00
N SER A 704 -27.94 25.37 28.58
CA SER A 704 -27.21 26.35 27.78
C SER A 704 -27.40 26.07 26.29
N CYS A 705 -28.42 26.65 25.67
CA CYS A 705 -28.39 26.82 24.21
C CYS A 705 -27.61 28.11 23.94
N PRO A 706 -26.34 28.08 23.47
CA PRO A 706 -25.84 29.27 22.80
C PRO A 706 -26.69 29.37 21.52
N ARG A 707 -27.58 30.38 21.47
CA ARG A 707 -28.29 30.76 20.24
C ARG A 707 -27.83 32.18 19.88
N PRO A 708 -27.75 32.48 18.58
CA PRO A 708 -26.99 31.82 17.52
C PRO A 708 -25.55 32.36 17.46
#